data_AF-A0A936X1X0-F1
#
_entry.id   AF-A0A936X1X0-F1
#
_cell.length_a   1.000
_cell.length_b   1.000
_cell.length_c   1.000
_cell.angle_alpha   90.00
_cell.angle_beta   90.00
_cell.angle_gamma   90.00
#
_symmetry.space_group_name_H-M   'P 1'
#
loop_
_entity.id
_entity.type
_entity.pdbx_description
1 polymer ?
#
loop_
_entity_poly.entity_id
_entity_poly.type
_entity_poly.pdbx_seq_one_letter_code
_entity_poly.pdbx_strand_id
1 'polypeptide(L)'
;MGNSLSAKKWFVCLSLVFLFQETYSQFLKDKINFGKQIMQQKQYDAAISFFTTVIRTEQNAYEAYYYRGECYKNLGKTQEALKDFNTTTQINPQYADAYIMKGNIYSGLQNIDQAIKEYALALQYQKQNASLYRVLGQLTLRKKDYPTSITYYNEAIKLNPNLESNYFERGNAYKATHQYENAIKDYSENIRLAPNSDGSYNNRGVCNMFLGNYAAALHDYDNAIRIDSRFQNTAPLLNSLEPLARLYRFEEVNSRLQKFRDLKKNGYIDSENWAFYKIYLVAITQAITKSDYLEAMDLLDEAESLYTSMVDTDSESEIRKRGYSAILSLKGYILEKVEDYDEAKINYKQALLINEAEPEVVEGLKRIANIEIELAKKDKIAPTLEILEPLINSRSISIGEDKIAGAKQSIRGIASDASGIRTLQINNTEVKVESNGYFEALLPINEGDNNYIINITDNNSNIATETVSIKARGAKINKAVDSTNTSDGNTLTEEPVYHAILIAESEYKDESISSLAGPAKDMAKVYSLLVEKYSFLPENIVQLKSPGRIDLLEEIIKKSKSLKENDNLLIFYAGHGVMINKANNKEEGFLLPSDAKLGLVSSYIKGDELTDAIEASPARHILFIADACFAGTLFRSISNEAPASVSEAYKDKSRKIMSSGNRTVVPDESPFIAYLQTAFLNNKRKFITAEQLLNTFKEAYTDKTRLNLQYNPILGLDQGGHFVFIRKD
;
A
#
# COMPACT_ATOMS: atom_id res chain seq x y z
N MET A 1 -44.38 55.33 -61.22
CA MET A 1 -44.23 55.74 -59.81
C MET A 1 -44.83 54.73 -58.80
N GLY A 2 -44.92 53.42 -59.09
CA GLY A 2 -45.69 52.48 -58.24
C GLY A 2 -45.04 52.04 -56.92
N ASN A 3 -43.74 51.74 -56.91
CA ASN A 3 -43.15 50.90 -55.84
C ASN A 3 -42.91 51.61 -54.50
N SER A 4 -42.78 52.94 -54.45
CA SER A 4 -42.48 53.66 -53.20
C SER A 4 -43.63 53.63 -52.19
N LEU A 5 -44.88 53.47 -52.65
CA LEU A 5 -46.05 53.40 -51.78
C LEU A 5 -46.18 52.03 -51.08
N SER A 6 -45.66 50.96 -51.68
CA SER A 6 -45.62 49.62 -51.09
C SER A 6 -44.65 49.56 -49.91
N ALA A 7 -43.39 49.95 -50.15
CA ALA A 7 -42.35 49.94 -49.12
C ALA A 7 -42.72 50.79 -47.89
N LYS A 8 -43.32 51.99 -48.10
CA LYS A 8 -43.79 52.83 -46.99
C LYS A 8 -44.92 52.19 -46.18
N LYS A 9 -45.87 51.48 -46.82
CA LYS A 9 -46.93 50.75 -46.09
C LYS A 9 -46.35 49.60 -45.26
N TRP A 10 -45.40 48.83 -45.79
CA TRP A 10 -44.70 47.80 -45.03
C TRP A 10 -43.92 48.38 -43.85
N PHE A 11 -43.21 49.50 -44.03
CA PHE A 11 -42.48 50.16 -42.95
C PHE A 11 -43.41 50.68 -41.85
N VAL A 12 -44.55 51.27 -42.21
CA VAL A 12 -45.58 51.71 -41.26
C VAL A 12 -46.16 50.51 -40.50
N CYS A 13 -46.60 49.45 -41.19
CA CYS A 13 -47.12 48.25 -40.53
C CYS A 13 -46.09 47.61 -39.59
N LEU A 14 -44.82 47.51 -40.00
CA LEU A 14 -43.75 46.97 -39.16
C LEU A 14 -43.51 47.86 -37.92
N SER A 15 -43.46 49.18 -38.08
CA SER A 15 -43.33 50.11 -36.96
C SER A 15 -44.52 50.08 -35.99
N LEU A 16 -45.74 49.88 -36.49
CA LEU A 16 -46.94 49.70 -35.68
C LEU A 16 -46.92 48.38 -34.91
N VAL A 17 -46.41 47.28 -35.51
CA VAL A 17 -46.21 46.01 -34.81
C VAL A 17 -45.17 46.15 -33.70
N PHE A 18 -44.05 46.84 -33.94
CA PHE A 18 -43.05 47.12 -32.90
C PHE A 18 -43.63 47.99 -31.77
N LEU A 19 -44.31 49.09 -32.09
CA LEU A 19 -44.98 49.95 -31.09
C LEU A 19 -46.04 49.19 -30.28
N PHE A 20 -46.79 48.28 -30.91
CA PHE A 20 -47.77 47.43 -30.22
C PHE A 20 -47.10 46.39 -29.31
N GLN A 21 -45.95 45.82 -29.72
CA GLN A 21 -45.15 44.92 -28.88
C GLN A 21 -44.51 45.65 -27.68
N GLU A 22 -44.00 46.86 -27.86
CA GLU A 22 -43.45 47.67 -26.76
C GLU A 22 -44.52 48.07 -25.74
N THR A 23 -45.66 48.58 -26.20
CA THR A 23 -46.78 48.96 -25.31
C THR A 23 -47.39 47.76 -24.60
N TYR A 24 -47.54 46.61 -25.28
CA TYR A 24 -47.94 45.34 -24.66
C TYR A 24 -46.94 44.87 -23.60
N SER A 25 -45.63 44.94 -23.90
CA SER A 25 -44.56 44.59 -22.96
C SER A 25 -44.60 45.48 -21.71
N GLN A 26 -44.86 46.78 -21.86
CA GLN A 26 -44.97 47.70 -20.73
C GLN A 26 -46.20 47.39 -19.86
N PHE A 27 -47.37 47.18 -20.48
CA PHE A 27 -48.61 46.85 -19.76
C PHE A 27 -48.49 45.55 -18.94
N LEU A 28 -47.80 44.54 -19.46
CA LEU A 28 -47.50 43.31 -18.70
C LEU A 28 -46.56 43.59 -17.52
N LYS A 29 -45.47 44.36 -17.72
CA LYS A 29 -44.55 44.75 -16.63
C LYS A 29 -45.27 45.51 -15.51
N ASP A 30 -46.18 46.42 -15.86
CA ASP A 30 -46.94 47.21 -14.87
C ASP A 30 -47.87 46.33 -14.03
N LYS A 31 -48.53 45.34 -14.67
CA LYS A 31 -49.28 44.29 -13.95
C LYS A 31 -48.38 43.47 -13.01
N ILE A 32 -47.22 43.02 -13.49
CA ILE A 32 -46.25 42.27 -12.67
C ILE A 32 -45.77 43.09 -11.47
N ASN A 33 -45.45 44.36 -11.66
CA ASN A 33 -45.03 45.27 -10.60
C ASN A 33 -46.12 45.50 -9.55
N PHE A 34 -47.38 45.66 -9.94
CA PHE A 34 -48.50 45.75 -9.01
C PHE A 34 -48.68 44.46 -8.19
N GLY A 35 -48.61 43.29 -8.83
CA GLY A 35 -48.64 42.00 -8.12
C GLY A 35 -47.50 41.86 -7.08
N LYS A 36 -46.29 42.34 -7.41
CA LYS A 36 -45.14 42.37 -6.50
C LYS A 36 -45.36 43.32 -5.30
N GLN A 37 -46.08 44.43 -5.48
CA GLN A 37 -46.46 45.31 -4.35
C GLN A 37 -47.42 44.62 -3.37
N ILE A 38 -48.34 43.78 -3.86
CA ILE A 38 -49.22 42.95 -3.00
C ILE A 38 -48.37 41.91 -2.22
N MET A 39 -47.38 41.29 -2.87
CA MET A 39 -46.43 40.38 -2.21
C MET A 39 -45.58 41.07 -1.13
N GLN A 40 -45.14 42.32 -1.35
CA GLN A 40 -44.39 43.11 -0.35
C GLN A 40 -45.23 43.38 0.91
N GLN A 41 -46.56 43.52 0.76
CA GLN A 41 -47.52 43.60 1.87
C GLN A 41 -47.82 42.23 2.52
N LYS A 42 -47.17 41.15 2.09
CA LYS A 42 -47.37 39.75 2.52
C LYS A 42 -48.80 39.21 2.29
N GLN A 43 -49.57 39.83 1.40
CA GLN A 43 -50.94 39.43 1.09
C GLN A 43 -50.96 38.29 0.03
N TYR A 44 -50.36 37.15 0.36
CA TYR A 44 -50.04 36.11 -0.62
C TYR A 44 -51.26 35.53 -1.36
N ASP A 45 -52.39 35.25 -0.69
CA ASP A 45 -53.58 34.75 -1.38
C ASP A 45 -54.23 35.81 -2.31
N ALA A 46 -54.16 37.10 -1.96
CA ALA A 46 -54.60 38.18 -2.84
C ALA A 46 -53.68 38.31 -4.07
N ALA A 47 -52.36 38.19 -3.89
CA ALA A 47 -51.40 38.12 -4.99
C ALA A 47 -51.66 36.89 -5.88
N ILE A 48 -51.99 35.73 -5.31
CA ILE A 48 -52.36 34.52 -6.05
C ILE A 48 -53.60 34.75 -6.92
N SER A 49 -54.65 35.38 -6.37
CA SER A 49 -55.86 35.75 -7.12
C SER A 49 -55.55 36.75 -8.26
N PHE A 50 -54.70 37.75 -7.99
CA PHE A 50 -54.28 38.73 -8.97
C PHE A 50 -53.46 38.09 -10.12
N PHE A 51 -52.38 37.37 -9.82
CA PHE A 51 -51.56 36.71 -10.84
C PHE A 51 -52.34 35.65 -11.62
N THR A 52 -53.30 34.96 -11.00
CA THR A 52 -54.22 34.04 -11.72
C THR A 52 -55.09 34.79 -12.74
N THR A 53 -55.43 36.05 -12.50
CA THR A 53 -56.13 36.91 -13.47
C THR A 53 -55.21 37.35 -14.60
N VAL A 54 -53.95 37.71 -14.30
CA VAL A 54 -52.93 38.02 -15.32
C VAL A 54 -52.69 36.81 -16.24
N ILE A 55 -52.46 35.63 -15.67
CA ILE A 55 -52.25 34.36 -16.40
C ILE A 55 -53.44 34.00 -17.32
N ARG A 56 -54.67 34.41 -16.96
CA ARG A 56 -55.87 34.17 -17.79
C ARG A 56 -56.10 35.22 -18.88
N THR A 57 -55.42 36.36 -18.84
CA THR A 57 -55.62 37.48 -19.76
C THR A 57 -54.44 37.73 -20.69
N GLU A 58 -53.22 37.35 -20.29
CA GLU A 58 -51.97 37.68 -20.99
C GLU A 58 -51.27 36.44 -21.54
N GLN A 59 -50.84 36.49 -22.81
CA GLN A 59 -50.03 35.43 -23.41
C GLN A 59 -48.57 35.55 -22.95
N ASN A 60 -47.90 34.40 -22.79
CA ASN A 60 -46.49 34.30 -22.39
C ASN A 60 -46.13 34.99 -21.05
N ALA A 61 -47.09 35.16 -20.13
CA ALA A 61 -46.89 35.77 -18.81
C ALA A 61 -46.12 34.86 -17.81
N TYR A 62 -44.93 34.38 -18.17
CA TYR A 62 -44.10 33.48 -17.35
C TYR A 62 -43.76 34.10 -15.98
N GLU A 63 -43.55 35.41 -15.91
CA GLU A 63 -43.33 36.12 -14.64
C GLU A 63 -44.55 35.98 -13.70
N ALA A 64 -45.78 36.00 -14.22
CA ALA A 64 -46.98 35.86 -13.39
C ALA A 64 -47.11 34.45 -12.80
N TYR A 65 -46.69 33.42 -13.55
CA TYR A 65 -46.53 32.07 -13.00
C TYR A 65 -45.45 32.06 -11.92
N TYR A 66 -44.27 32.63 -12.17
CA TYR A 66 -43.17 32.68 -11.19
C TYR A 66 -43.60 33.33 -9.86
N TYR A 67 -44.15 34.55 -9.90
CA TYR A 67 -44.54 35.26 -8.67
C TYR A 67 -45.75 34.62 -7.98
N ARG A 68 -46.63 33.90 -8.70
CA ARG A 68 -47.67 33.06 -8.07
C ARG A 68 -47.08 31.82 -7.40
N GLY A 69 -46.10 31.16 -8.03
CA GLY A 69 -45.33 30.06 -7.45
C GLY A 69 -44.56 30.49 -6.19
N GLU A 70 -44.00 31.70 -6.19
CA GLU A 70 -43.42 32.33 -4.99
C GLU A 70 -44.46 32.51 -3.87
N CYS A 71 -45.67 32.96 -4.17
CA CYS A 71 -46.73 33.08 -3.17
C CYS A 71 -47.15 31.70 -2.62
N TYR A 72 -47.29 30.69 -3.48
CA TYR A 72 -47.56 29.31 -3.05
C TYR A 72 -46.44 28.77 -2.14
N LYS A 73 -45.17 29.00 -2.49
CA LYS A 73 -44.00 28.65 -1.67
C LYS A 73 -44.05 29.31 -0.28
N ASN A 74 -44.37 30.60 -0.20
CA ASN A 74 -44.51 31.32 1.09
C ASN A 74 -45.69 30.81 1.95
N LEU A 75 -46.70 30.18 1.33
CA LEU A 75 -47.84 29.55 2.01
C LEU A 75 -47.66 28.04 2.25
N GLY A 76 -46.46 27.47 2.01
CA GLY A 76 -46.19 26.03 2.15
C GLY A 76 -46.87 25.13 1.10
N LYS A 77 -47.49 25.72 0.07
CA LYS A 77 -48.20 25.04 -1.04
C LYS A 77 -47.19 24.56 -2.08
N THR A 78 -46.34 23.61 -1.69
CA THR A 78 -45.10 23.24 -2.39
C THR A 78 -45.33 22.63 -3.78
N GLN A 79 -46.40 21.86 -3.97
CA GLN A 79 -46.68 21.21 -5.26
C GLN A 79 -47.20 22.22 -6.30
N GLU A 80 -48.03 23.16 -5.86
CA GLU A 80 -48.53 24.28 -6.63
C GLU A 80 -47.40 25.24 -7.03
N ALA A 81 -46.46 25.49 -6.10
CA ALA A 81 -45.23 26.24 -6.39
C ALA A 81 -44.38 25.55 -7.46
N LEU A 82 -44.08 24.25 -7.31
CA LEU A 82 -43.32 23.48 -8.31
C LEU A 82 -44.02 23.44 -9.68
N LYS A 83 -45.35 23.34 -9.72
CA LYS A 83 -46.14 23.38 -10.95
C LYS A 83 -45.97 24.72 -11.68
N ASP A 84 -46.11 25.84 -10.97
CA ASP A 84 -45.98 27.17 -11.54
C ASP A 84 -44.52 27.48 -11.98
N PHE A 85 -43.51 27.05 -11.21
CA PHE A 85 -42.11 27.19 -11.64
C PHE A 85 -41.80 26.31 -12.85
N ASN A 86 -42.35 25.09 -12.95
CA ASN A 86 -42.21 24.26 -14.15
C ASN A 86 -42.83 24.95 -15.37
N THR A 87 -44.05 25.47 -15.27
CA THR A 87 -44.69 26.24 -16.37
C THR A 87 -43.91 27.52 -16.70
N THR A 88 -43.30 28.19 -15.72
CA THR A 88 -42.37 29.31 -15.96
C THR A 88 -41.22 28.87 -16.86
N THR A 89 -40.53 27.77 -16.51
CA THR A 89 -39.39 27.25 -17.30
C THR A 89 -39.78 26.65 -18.66
N GLN A 90 -41.06 26.26 -18.84
CA GLN A 90 -41.59 25.82 -20.14
C GLN A 90 -41.86 27.00 -21.08
N ILE A 91 -42.35 28.13 -20.56
CA ILE A 91 -42.63 29.34 -21.36
C ILE A 91 -41.33 30.14 -21.61
N ASN A 92 -40.45 30.24 -20.62
CA ASN A 92 -39.14 30.88 -20.73
C ASN A 92 -38.04 30.01 -20.11
N PRO A 93 -37.38 29.13 -20.91
CA PRO A 93 -36.27 28.32 -20.44
C PRO A 93 -35.04 29.10 -19.96
N GLN A 94 -34.92 30.40 -20.25
CA GLN A 94 -33.80 31.23 -19.80
C GLN A 94 -34.03 31.89 -18.43
N TYR A 95 -35.23 31.75 -17.85
CA TYR A 95 -35.59 32.40 -16.59
C TYR A 95 -35.01 31.65 -15.37
N ALA A 96 -33.71 31.86 -15.16
CA ALA A 96 -32.90 31.21 -14.13
C ALA A 96 -33.58 31.16 -12.75
N ASP A 97 -34.22 32.25 -12.32
CA ASP A 97 -34.78 32.36 -10.96
C ASP A 97 -35.87 31.32 -10.66
N ALA A 98 -36.59 30.81 -11.68
CA ALA A 98 -37.51 29.68 -11.50
C ALA A 98 -36.78 28.36 -11.20
N TYR A 99 -35.65 28.11 -11.86
CA TYR A 99 -34.76 26.98 -11.54
C TYR A 99 -34.15 27.14 -10.13
N ILE A 100 -33.78 28.37 -9.73
CA ILE A 100 -33.33 28.66 -8.36
C ILE A 100 -34.43 28.32 -7.34
N MET A 101 -35.69 28.66 -7.60
CA MET A 101 -36.78 28.34 -6.67
C MET A 101 -37.13 26.85 -6.62
N LYS A 102 -37.01 26.12 -7.75
CA LYS A 102 -37.09 24.65 -7.76
C LYS A 102 -35.95 24.01 -6.96
N GLY A 103 -34.72 24.49 -7.14
CA GLY A 103 -33.55 24.05 -6.37
C GLY A 103 -33.71 24.28 -4.87
N ASN A 104 -34.23 25.44 -4.46
CA ASN A 104 -34.57 25.75 -3.06
C ASN A 104 -35.59 24.76 -2.50
N ILE A 105 -36.67 24.47 -3.24
CA ILE A 105 -37.70 23.52 -2.82
C ILE A 105 -37.11 22.11 -2.67
N TYR A 106 -36.39 21.59 -3.68
CA TYR A 106 -35.79 20.26 -3.58
C TYR A 106 -34.75 20.17 -2.46
N SER A 107 -33.97 21.22 -2.21
CA SER A 107 -33.04 21.27 -1.08
C SER A 107 -33.76 21.28 0.28
N GLY A 108 -34.91 21.93 0.40
CA GLY A 108 -35.76 21.89 1.59
C GLY A 108 -36.41 20.52 1.82
N LEU A 109 -36.74 19.82 0.74
CA LEU A 109 -37.21 18.43 0.74
C LEU A 109 -36.07 17.39 0.88
N GLN A 110 -34.84 17.83 1.16
CA GLN A 110 -33.61 17.01 1.23
C GLN A 110 -33.29 16.19 -0.05
N ASN A 111 -33.95 16.48 -1.17
CA ASN A 111 -33.66 15.86 -2.46
C ASN A 111 -32.47 16.56 -3.12
N ILE A 112 -31.26 16.24 -2.63
CA ILE A 112 -30.00 16.88 -3.03
C ILE A 112 -29.74 16.75 -4.53
N ASP A 113 -30.05 15.61 -5.15
CA ASP A 113 -29.79 15.38 -6.58
C ASP A 113 -30.64 16.27 -7.49
N GLN A 114 -31.94 16.41 -7.23
CA GLN A 114 -32.77 17.35 -7.99
C GLN A 114 -32.42 18.80 -7.64
N ALA A 115 -32.01 19.11 -6.40
CA ALA A 115 -31.52 20.44 -6.04
C ALA A 115 -30.28 20.83 -6.86
N ILE A 116 -29.25 19.98 -6.91
CA ILE A 116 -28.05 20.18 -7.73
C ILE A 116 -28.42 20.35 -9.21
N LYS A 117 -29.29 19.50 -9.76
CA LYS A 117 -29.73 19.58 -11.15
C LYS A 117 -30.38 20.91 -11.50
N GLU A 118 -31.31 21.39 -10.68
CA GLU A 118 -32.02 22.65 -10.93
C GLU A 118 -31.09 23.87 -10.74
N TYR A 119 -30.20 23.87 -9.73
CA TYR A 119 -29.20 24.94 -9.59
C TYR A 119 -28.18 24.95 -10.73
N ALA A 120 -27.77 23.79 -11.25
CA ALA A 120 -26.89 23.68 -12.41
C ALA A 120 -27.57 24.21 -13.69
N LEU A 121 -28.89 24.03 -13.85
CA LEU A 121 -29.67 24.63 -14.93
C LEU A 121 -29.77 26.15 -14.78
N ALA A 122 -30.01 26.67 -13.57
CA ALA A 122 -29.98 28.12 -13.31
C ALA A 122 -28.63 28.75 -13.71
N LEU A 123 -27.53 28.04 -13.40
CA LEU A 123 -26.17 28.48 -13.67
C LEU A 123 -25.83 28.59 -15.16
N GLN A 124 -26.51 27.84 -16.05
CA GLN A 124 -26.32 27.95 -17.50
C GLN A 124 -26.62 29.37 -18.01
N TYR A 125 -27.56 30.07 -17.35
CA TYR A 125 -28.02 31.41 -17.71
C TYR A 125 -27.42 32.49 -16.78
N GLN A 126 -27.23 32.20 -15.48
CA GLN A 126 -26.60 33.11 -14.52
C GLN A 126 -25.12 32.76 -14.21
N LYS A 127 -24.28 32.68 -15.24
CA LYS A 127 -22.85 32.25 -15.15
C LYS A 127 -21.95 33.11 -14.24
N GLN A 128 -22.40 34.29 -13.81
CA GLN A 128 -21.66 35.18 -12.89
C GLN A 128 -22.23 35.18 -11.45
N ASN A 129 -23.16 34.29 -11.13
CA ASN A 129 -23.77 34.21 -9.80
C ASN A 129 -22.91 33.37 -8.83
N ALA A 130 -22.04 34.05 -8.07
CA ALA A 130 -21.19 33.44 -7.04
C ALA A 130 -21.98 32.62 -6.00
N SER A 131 -23.23 33.01 -5.70
CA SER A 131 -24.07 32.29 -4.72
C SER A 131 -24.55 30.94 -5.25
N LEU A 132 -24.81 30.81 -6.56
CA LEU A 132 -25.13 29.51 -7.17
C LEU A 132 -23.94 28.55 -7.10
N TYR A 133 -22.75 29.03 -7.46
CA TYR A 133 -21.52 28.26 -7.32
C TYR A 133 -21.28 27.80 -5.87
N ARG A 134 -21.43 28.70 -4.88
CA ARG A 134 -21.31 28.33 -3.46
C ARG A 134 -22.34 27.28 -3.03
N VAL A 135 -23.61 27.41 -3.42
CA VAL A 135 -24.66 26.45 -3.06
C VAL A 135 -24.43 25.09 -3.72
N LEU A 136 -24.02 25.06 -4.99
CA LEU A 136 -23.63 23.84 -5.68
C LEU A 136 -22.45 23.15 -4.99
N GLY A 137 -21.40 23.90 -4.64
CA GLY A 137 -20.25 23.42 -3.87
C GLY A 137 -20.66 22.80 -2.52
N GLN A 138 -21.54 23.47 -1.77
CA GLN A 138 -22.08 22.96 -0.49
C GLN A 138 -22.87 21.65 -0.66
N LEU A 139 -23.65 21.51 -1.74
CA LEU A 139 -24.43 20.29 -1.99
C LEU A 139 -23.54 19.12 -2.46
N THR A 140 -22.53 19.37 -3.31
CA THR A 140 -21.55 18.34 -3.68
C THR A 140 -20.66 17.92 -2.50
N LEU A 141 -20.27 18.86 -1.63
CA LEU A 141 -19.54 18.56 -0.39
C LEU A 141 -20.33 17.61 0.51
N ARG A 142 -21.64 17.84 0.68
CA ARG A 142 -22.55 16.95 1.42
C ARG A 142 -22.71 15.56 0.78
N LYS A 143 -22.55 15.46 -0.55
CA LYS A 143 -22.49 14.17 -1.27
C LYS A 143 -21.13 13.46 -1.19
N LYS A 144 -20.12 14.03 -0.52
CA LYS A 144 -18.71 13.63 -0.58
C LYS A 144 -18.09 13.69 -1.99
N ASP A 145 -18.71 14.43 -2.91
CA ASP A 145 -18.16 14.72 -4.25
C ASP A 145 -17.18 15.91 -4.15
N TYR A 146 -16.01 15.62 -3.57
CA TYR A 146 -14.98 16.62 -3.32
C TYR A 146 -14.40 17.26 -4.59
N PRO A 147 -14.13 16.52 -5.70
CA PRO A 147 -13.59 17.13 -6.93
C PRO A 147 -14.55 18.15 -7.56
N THR A 148 -15.85 17.82 -7.64
CA THR A 148 -16.85 18.75 -8.17
C THR A 148 -17.09 19.91 -7.20
N SER A 149 -17.05 19.66 -5.89
CA SER A 149 -17.12 20.69 -4.85
C SER A 149 -15.99 21.72 -4.96
N ILE A 150 -14.73 21.26 -5.07
CA ILE A 150 -13.56 22.12 -5.29
C ILE A 150 -13.74 22.95 -6.57
N THR A 151 -14.22 22.32 -7.65
CA THR A 151 -14.49 23.00 -8.93
C THR A 151 -15.52 24.12 -8.79
N TYR A 152 -16.63 23.88 -8.07
CA TYR A 152 -17.63 24.93 -7.83
C TYR A 152 -17.12 26.04 -6.90
N TYR A 153 -16.36 25.73 -5.85
CA TYR A 153 -15.77 26.76 -4.99
C TYR A 153 -14.70 27.59 -5.69
N ASN A 154 -13.95 27.03 -6.65
CA ASN A 154 -12.99 27.79 -7.47
C ASN A 154 -13.67 28.95 -8.20
N GLU A 155 -14.82 28.71 -8.84
CA GLU A 155 -15.58 29.77 -9.50
C GLU A 155 -16.31 30.69 -8.52
N ALA A 156 -16.80 30.17 -7.39
CA ALA A 156 -17.36 31.01 -6.31
C ALA A 156 -16.33 32.03 -5.79
N ILE A 157 -15.07 31.62 -5.63
CA ILE A 157 -13.96 32.46 -5.16
C ILE A 157 -13.51 33.45 -6.24
N LYS A 158 -13.44 33.05 -7.51
CA LYS A 158 -13.17 33.98 -8.63
C LYS A 158 -14.20 35.12 -8.70
N LEU A 159 -15.47 34.81 -8.46
CA LEU A 159 -16.57 35.78 -8.53
C LEU A 159 -16.77 36.57 -7.22
N ASN A 160 -16.39 36.02 -6.07
CA ASN A 160 -16.40 36.72 -4.79
C ASN A 160 -15.22 36.24 -3.89
N PRO A 161 -14.04 36.87 -3.99
CA PRO A 161 -12.83 36.48 -3.25
C PRO A 161 -12.81 36.97 -1.80
N ASN A 162 -13.82 37.74 -1.35
CA ASN A 162 -13.88 38.25 0.02
C ASN A 162 -14.83 37.44 0.93
N LEU A 163 -15.46 36.37 0.41
CA LEU A 163 -16.34 35.51 1.20
C LEU A 163 -15.57 34.36 1.81
N GLU A 164 -15.25 34.49 3.10
CA GLU A 164 -14.40 33.59 3.87
C GLU A 164 -14.93 32.14 3.89
N SER A 165 -16.26 31.95 3.90
CA SER A 165 -16.89 30.62 3.91
C SER A 165 -16.50 29.77 2.70
N ASN A 166 -16.24 30.39 1.54
CA ASN A 166 -15.85 29.65 0.34
C ASN A 166 -14.50 28.96 0.52
N TYR A 167 -13.54 29.66 1.15
CA TYR A 167 -12.22 29.11 1.43
C TYR A 167 -12.27 28.05 2.52
N PHE A 168 -13.05 28.25 3.59
CA PHE A 168 -13.20 27.21 4.63
C PHE A 168 -13.74 25.90 4.05
N GLU A 169 -14.78 25.96 3.23
CA GLU A 169 -15.43 24.77 2.67
C GLU A 169 -14.64 24.12 1.53
N ARG A 170 -13.87 24.90 0.74
CA ARG A 170 -12.90 24.34 -0.21
C ARG A 170 -11.71 23.70 0.51
N GLY A 171 -11.24 24.31 1.60
CA GLY A 171 -10.25 23.74 2.51
C GLY A 171 -10.73 22.42 3.14
N ASN A 172 -12.02 22.33 3.51
CA ASN A 172 -12.64 21.09 3.97
C ASN A 172 -12.58 19.99 2.89
N ALA A 173 -12.88 20.32 1.63
CA ALA A 173 -12.80 19.39 0.50
C ALA A 173 -11.36 18.98 0.15
N TYR A 174 -10.38 19.90 0.23
CA TYR A 174 -8.96 19.59 0.07
C TYR A 174 -8.45 18.67 1.19
N LYS A 175 -8.80 18.95 2.45
CA LYS A 175 -8.47 18.10 3.61
C LYS A 175 -9.05 16.68 3.44
N ALA A 176 -10.31 16.58 2.99
CA ALA A 176 -10.98 15.30 2.73
C ALA A 176 -10.48 14.55 1.47
N THR A 177 -9.54 15.14 0.73
CA THR A 177 -8.81 14.50 -0.38
C THR A 177 -7.29 14.49 -0.15
N HIS A 178 -6.86 14.65 1.12
CA HIS A 178 -5.46 14.63 1.57
C HIS A 178 -4.54 15.69 0.94
N GLN A 179 -5.10 16.72 0.30
CA GLN A 179 -4.36 17.84 -0.30
C GLN A 179 -4.03 18.90 0.76
N TYR A 180 -3.23 18.52 1.76
CA TYR A 180 -3.05 19.29 2.99
C TYR A 180 -2.46 20.69 2.77
N GLU A 181 -1.54 20.90 1.83
CA GLU A 181 -0.97 22.21 1.51
C GLU A 181 -2.00 23.14 0.87
N ASN A 182 -2.92 22.60 0.06
CA ASN A 182 -4.00 23.38 -0.55
C ASN A 182 -5.05 23.75 0.51
N ALA A 183 -5.35 22.82 1.42
CA ALA A 183 -6.19 23.10 2.59
C ALA A 183 -5.55 24.17 3.50
N ILE A 184 -4.24 24.11 3.75
CA ILE A 184 -3.51 25.12 4.55
C ILE A 184 -3.58 26.52 3.94
N LYS A 185 -3.43 26.64 2.61
CA LYS A 185 -3.61 27.93 1.90
C LYS A 185 -5.01 28.48 2.11
N ASP A 186 -6.03 27.64 1.93
CA ASP A 186 -7.44 28.02 2.06
C ASP A 186 -7.83 28.40 3.49
N TYR A 187 -7.46 27.61 4.50
CA TYR A 187 -7.70 27.99 5.90
C TYR A 187 -6.92 29.26 6.29
N SER A 188 -5.72 29.47 5.75
CA SER A 188 -4.96 30.71 5.98
C SER A 188 -5.66 31.94 5.40
N GLU A 189 -6.26 31.82 4.22
CA GLU A 189 -7.02 32.90 3.58
C GLU A 189 -8.38 33.12 4.28
N ASN A 190 -9.04 32.07 4.77
CA ASN A 190 -10.18 32.21 5.68
C ASN A 190 -9.77 32.97 6.96
N ILE A 191 -8.66 32.60 7.61
CA ILE A 191 -8.15 33.29 8.81
C ILE A 191 -7.79 34.76 8.50
N ARG A 192 -7.28 35.06 7.31
CA ARG A 192 -6.99 36.44 6.86
C ARG A 192 -8.27 37.28 6.73
N LEU A 193 -9.37 36.68 6.27
CA LEU A 193 -10.68 37.34 6.12
C LEU A 193 -11.47 37.37 7.44
N ALA A 194 -11.35 36.33 8.27
CA ALA A 194 -12.05 36.16 9.54
C ALA A 194 -11.10 35.65 10.65
N PRO A 195 -10.33 36.53 11.30
CA PRO A 195 -9.31 36.16 12.31
C PRO A 195 -9.83 35.49 13.59
N ASN A 196 -11.15 35.36 13.76
CA ASN A 196 -11.81 34.69 14.89
C ASN A 196 -12.42 33.33 14.52
N SER A 197 -11.94 32.70 13.44
CA SER A 197 -12.40 31.39 12.96
C SER A 197 -11.64 30.24 13.66
N ASP A 198 -12.10 29.83 14.84
CA ASP A 198 -11.51 28.70 15.60
C ASP A 198 -11.45 27.42 14.78
N GLY A 199 -12.50 27.13 14.01
CA GLY A 199 -12.58 25.97 13.12
C GLY A 199 -11.53 25.98 12.00
N SER A 200 -11.16 27.15 11.48
CA SER A 200 -10.11 27.26 10.46
C SER A 200 -8.72 27.12 11.05
N TYR A 201 -8.48 27.70 12.23
CA TYR A 201 -7.25 27.44 12.99
C TYR A 201 -7.12 25.95 13.30
N ASN A 202 -8.15 25.31 13.86
CA ASN A 202 -8.15 23.88 14.14
C ASN A 202 -7.89 23.03 12.90
N ASN A 203 -8.59 23.29 11.79
CA ASN A 203 -8.40 22.52 10.56
C ASN A 203 -7.03 22.75 9.91
N ARG A 204 -6.48 23.97 9.95
CA ARG A 204 -5.11 24.25 9.51
C ARG A 204 -4.10 23.54 10.39
N GLY A 205 -4.34 23.50 11.71
CA GLY A 205 -3.55 22.74 12.66
C GLY A 205 -3.53 21.24 12.34
N VAL A 206 -4.68 20.66 12.00
CA VAL A 206 -4.79 19.26 11.56
C VAL A 206 -3.99 19.00 10.28
N CYS A 207 -4.08 19.89 9.28
CA CYS A 207 -3.30 19.75 8.05
C CYS A 207 -1.79 19.95 8.27
N ASN A 208 -1.38 20.88 9.14
CA ASN A 208 0.02 21.04 9.54
C ASN A 208 0.54 19.76 10.25
N MET A 209 -0.29 19.14 11.09
CA MET A 209 0.04 17.92 11.82
C MET A 209 0.27 16.72 10.88
N PHE A 210 -0.55 16.56 9.83
CA PHE A 210 -0.35 15.55 8.78
C PHE A 210 0.87 15.80 7.88
N LEU A 211 1.50 16.97 7.97
CA LEU A 211 2.73 17.32 7.24
C LEU A 211 3.96 17.43 8.17
N GLY A 212 3.91 16.82 9.37
CA GLY A 212 5.00 16.87 10.35
C GLY A 212 5.27 18.25 10.99
N ASN A 213 4.48 19.28 10.64
CA ASN A 213 4.70 20.67 11.04
C ASN A 213 4.16 20.97 12.46
N TYR A 214 4.58 20.18 13.45
CA TYR A 214 3.99 20.16 14.80
C TYR A 214 3.98 21.51 15.51
N ALA A 215 5.03 22.32 15.34
CA ALA A 215 5.10 23.66 15.93
C ALA A 215 4.06 24.63 15.34
N ALA A 216 3.81 24.55 14.02
CA ALA A 216 2.75 25.31 13.36
C ALA A 216 1.36 24.78 13.72
N ALA A 217 1.21 23.45 13.81
CA ALA A 217 -0.03 22.82 14.25
C ALA A 217 -0.43 23.28 15.66
N LEU A 218 0.52 23.25 16.60
CA LEU A 218 0.33 23.67 17.97
C LEU A 218 0.00 25.17 18.10
N HIS A 219 0.73 26.04 17.38
CA HIS A 219 0.39 27.47 17.31
C HIS A 219 -1.04 27.71 16.82
N ASP A 220 -1.52 26.93 15.85
CA ASP A 220 -2.88 27.04 15.35
C ASP A 220 -3.91 26.55 16.36
N TYR A 221 -3.68 25.41 17.03
CA TYR A 221 -4.56 24.96 18.12
C TYR A 221 -4.60 25.95 19.29
N ASP A 222 -3.47 26.56 19.66
CA ASP A 222 -3.39 27.58 20.71
C ASP A 222 -4.24 28.81 20.36
N ASN A 223 -4.28 29.21 19.09
CA ASN A 223 -5.16 30.28 18.62
C ASN A 223 -6.64 29.88 18.63
N ALA A 224 -7.00 28.66 18.21
CA ALA A 224 -8.37 28.17 18.31
C ALA A 224 -8.86 28.10 19.78
N ILE A 225 -8.03 27.60 20.69
CA ILE A 225 -8.26 27.56 22.15
C ILE A 225 -8.44 28.97 22.73
N ARG A 226 -7.64 29.94 22.25
CA ARG A 226 -7.73 31.35 22.68
C ARG A 226 -9.00 32.03 22.19
N ILE A 227 -9.47 31.70 20.99
CA ILE A 227 -10.69 32.24 20.38
C ILE A 227 -11.92 31.68 21.09
N ASP A 228 -12.09 30.35 21.14
CA ASP A 228 -13.17 29.71 21.89
C ASP A 228 -12.80 29.52 23.36
N SER A 229 -12.62 30.65 24.04
CA SER A 229 -12.41 30.74 25.50
C SER A 229 -13.51 30.08 26.36
N ARG A 230 -14.63 29.65 25.76
CA ARG A 230 -15.75 28.91 26.41
C ARG A 230 -15.72 27.40 26.14
N PHE A 231 -14.74 26.91 25.37
CA PHE A 231 -14.52 25.50 25.05
C PHE A 231 -15.79 24.79 24.55
N GLN A 232 -16.61 25.47 23.75
CA GLN A 232 -17.73 24.91 23.00
C GLN A 232 -17.23 23.85 22.01
N ASN A 233 -16.08 24.09 21.39
CA ASN A 233 -15.31 23.18 20.57
C ASN A 233 -14.08 22.70 21.37
N THR A 234 -14.09 21.45 21.84
CA THR A 234 -12.96 20.87 22.58
C THR A 234 -11.92 20.18 21.69
N ALA A 235 -12.19 20.03 20.39
CA ALA A 235 -11.28 19.37 19.45
C ALA A 235 -9.88 20.01 19.37
N PRO A 236 -9.69 21.34 19.40
CA PRO A 236 -8.36 21.94 19.39
C PRO A 236 -7.50 21.55 20.61
N LEU A 237 -8.14 21.42 21.78
CA LEU A 237 -7.46 21.04 23.01
C LEU A 237 -6.92 19.60 22.92
N LEU A 238 -7.76 18.68 22.42
CA LEU A 238 -7.41 17.28 22.17
C LEU A 238 -6.35 17.12 21.06
N ASN A 239 -6.58 17.78 19.91
CA ASN A 239 -5.67 17.75 18.76
C ASN A 239 -4.27 18.31 19.08
N SER A 240 -4.15 19.16 20.10
CA SER A 240 -2.86 19.73 20.54
C SER A 240 -2.00 18.78 21.38
N LEU A 241 -2.54 17.68 21.92
CA LEU A 241 -1.79 16.79 22.81
C LEU A 241 -0.67 16.02 22.08
N GLU A 242 -0.94 15.55 20.86
CA GLU A 242 0.02 14.81 20.05
C GLU A 242 1.21 15.66 19.57
N PRO A 243 1.04 16.85 18.94
CA PRO A 243 2.19 17.69 18.60
C PRO A 243 2.96 18.16 19.85
N LEU A 244 2.34 18.27 21.02
CA LEU A 244 3.07 18.52 22.26
C LEU A 244 3.93 17.33 22.67
N ALA A 245 3.40 16.10 22.58
CA ALA A 245 4.16 14.89 22.87
C ALA A 245 5.35 14.72 21.89
N ARG A 246 5.11 14.91 20.59
CA ARG A 246 6.14 14.88 19.53
C ARG A 246 7.19 15.99 19.68
N LEU A 247 6.83 17.12 20.29
CA LEU A 247 7.74 18.23 20.65
C LEU A 247 8.30 18.13 22.08
N TYR A 248 8.12 17.00 22.77
CA TYR A 248 8.61 16.74 24.12
C TYR A 248 8.10 17.69 25.24
N ARG A 249 6.92 18.31 25.06
CA ARG A 249 6.32 19.31 25.96
C ARG A 249 5.28 18.71 26.94
N PHE A 250 5.67 17.69 27.71
CA PHE A 250 4.75 16.86 28.50
C PHE A 250 4.01 17.57 29.64
N GLU A 251 4.59 18.61 30.25
CA GLU A 251 3.89 19.45 31.23
C GLU A 251 2.64 20.11 30.62
N GLU A 252 2.70 20.50 29.36
CA GLU A 252 1.54 21.03 28.63
C GLU A 252 0.59 19.92 28.17
N VAL A 253 1.08 18.72 27.83
CA VAL A 253 0.21 17.56 27.59
C VAL A 253 -0.64 17.30 28.85
N ASN A 254 0.00 17.21 30.01
CA ASN A 254 -0.66 17.01 31.31
C ASN A 254 -1.65 18.15 31.64
N SER A 255 -1.22 19.41 31.50
CA SER A 255 -2.08 20.58 31.75
C SER A 255 -3.32 20.60 30.85
N ARG A 256 -3.16 20.31 29.55
CA ARG A 256 -4.26 20.33 28.57
C ARG A 256 -5.17 19.11 28.68
N LEU A 257 -4.61 17.93 28.94
CA LEU A 257 -5.38 16.71 29.21
C LEU A 257 -6.20 16.84 30.50
N GLN A 258 -5.63 17.42 31.55
CA GLN A 258 -6.39 17.69 32.78
C GLN A 258 -7.51 18.70 32.53
N LYS A 259 -7.22 19.82 31.85
CA LYS A 259 -8.23 20.81 31.45
C LYS A 259 -9.35 20.20 30.59
N PHE A 260 -9.02 19.25 29.71
CA PHE A 260 -9.99 18.52 28.90
C PHE A 260 -10.89 17.61 29.74
N ARG A 261 -10.34 16.91 30.75
CA ARG A 261 -11.11 16.14 31.76
C ARG A 261 -12.02 17.04 32.59
N ASP A 262 -11.52 18.17 33.07
CA ASP A 262 -12.24 19.10 33.96
C ASP A 262 -13.48 19.72 33.29
N LEU A 263 -13.45 19.90 31.97
CA LEU A 263 -14.54 20.51 31.20
C LEU A 263 -15.85 19.71 31.19
N LYS A 264 -15.81 18.39 31.45
CA LYS A 264 -16.97 17.49 31.61
C LYS A 264 -18.12 17.68 30.60
N LYS A 265 -17.82 17.99 29.33
CA LYS A 265 -18.84 18.11 28.27
C LYS A 265 -19.18 16.73 27.71
N ASN A 266 -20.25 16.15 28.27
CA ASN A 266 -20.80 14.82 28.01
C ASN A 266 -20.68 14.32 26.56
N GLY A 267 -20.28 13.05 26.40
CA GLY A 267 -20.55 12.24 25.19
C GLY A 267 -19.37 12.02 24.25
N TYR A 268 -18.43 12.96 24.13
CA TYR A 268 -17.30 12.81 23.19
C TYR A 268 -16.11 12.00 23.73
N ILE A 269 -15.99 11.85 25.06
CA ILE A 269 -14.84 11.20 25.71
C ILE A 269 -15.15 9.71 26.02
N ASP A 270 -16.43 9.37 26.08
CA ASP A 270 -16.95 8.11 26.62
C ASP A 270 -17.33 7.09 25.53
N SER A 271 -17.18 7.44 24.25
CA SER A 271 -17.28 6.47 23.14
C SER A 271 -16.04 5.58 23.10
N GLU A 272 -16.24 4.28 22.83
CA GLU A 272 -15.21 3.24 22.79
C GLU A 272 -14.05 3.59 21.84
N ASN A 273 -14.34 4.28 20.72
CA ASN A 273 -13.38 4.75 19.72
C ASN A 273 -12.22 5.60 20.29
N TRP A 274 -12.36 6.22 21.47
CA TRP A 274 -11.30 7.00 22.12
C TRP A 274 -10.49 6.23 23.18
N ALA A 275 -10.77 4.95 23.42
CA ALA A 275 -10.09 4.14 24.45
C ALA A 275 -8.56 4.09 24.20
N PHE A 276 -8.14 3.64 23.02
CA PHE A 276 -6.72 3.51 22.67
C PHE A 276 -5.94 4.83 22.82
N TYR A 277 -6.53 5.96 22.41
CA TYR A 277 -5.88 7.27 22.46
C TYR A 277 -5.72 7.79 23.90
N LYS A 278 -6.67 7.48 24.79
CA LYS A 278 -6.54 7.77 26.22
C LYS A 278 -5.36 7.01 26.84
N ILE A 279 -5.15 5.76 26.44
CA ILE A 279 -4.06 4.90 26.93
C ILE A 279 -2.71 5.34 26.36
N TYR A 280 -2.64 5.62 25.05
CA TYR A 280 -1.46 6.18 24.38
C TYR A 280 -0.91 7.44 25.08
N LEU A 281 -1.79 8.36 25.49
CA LEU A 281 -1.41 9.57 26.25
C LEU A 281 -0.84 9.25 27.65
N VAL A 282 -1.27 8.16 28.29
CA VAL A 282 -0.67 7.69 29.55
C VAL A 282 0.69 7.06 29.27
N ALA A 283 0.83 6.21 28.23
CA ALA A 283 2.10 5.61 27.84
C ALA A 283 3.20 6.65 27.55
N ILE A 284 2.86 7.74 26.83
CA ILE A 284 3.73 8.91 26.65
C ILE A 284 4.24 9.43 28.00
N THR A 285 3.34 9.54 28.98
CA THR A 285 3.66 10.09 30.30
C THR A 285 4.60 9.17 31.07
N GLN A 286 4.37 7.84 31.02
CA GLN A 286 5.25 6.85 31.63
C GLN A 286 6.65 6.87 30.98
N ALA A 287 6.72 6.73 29.66
CA ALA A 287 7.97 6.61 28.92
C ALA A 287 8.86 7.84 29.09
N ILE A 288 8.32 9.05 28.95
CA ILE A 288 9.16 10.26 28.81
C ILE A 288 9.21 11.10 30.09
N THR A 289 8.19 11.07 30.96
CA THR A 289 8.19 11.90 32.19
C THR A 289 8.77 11.16 33.39
N LYS A 290 8.61 9.83 33.45
CA LYS A 290 9.13 8.97 34.53
C LYS A 290 10.32 8.09 34.11
N SER A 291 10.56 7.93 32.81
CA SER A 291 11.41 6.86 32.26
C SER A 291 10.97 5.44 32.64
N ASP A 292 9.67 5.25 32.89
CA ASP A 292 9.10 3.92 33.10
C ASP A 292 8.74 3.30 31.74
N TYR A 293 9.77 2.72 31.12
CA TYR A 293 9.68 2.13 29.80
C TYR A 293 8.87 0.84 29.76
N LEU A 294 8.74 0.14 30.89
CA LEU A 294 7.98 -1.11 30.98
C LEU A 294 6.48 -0.81 31.11
N GLU A 295 6.08 0.04 32.06
CA GLU A 295 4.67 0.48 32.19
C GLU A 295 4.20 1.18 30.91
N ALA A 296 5.10 1.89 30.21
CA ALA A 296 4.79 2.48 28.90
C ALA A 296 4.55 1.46 27.79
N MET A 297 5.32 0.37 27.73
CA MET A 297 5.18 -0.63 26.66
C MET A 297 3.89 -1.44 26.83
N ASP A 298 3.58 -1.88 28.06
CA ASP A 298 2.33 -2.58 28.39
C ASP A 298 1.10 -1.76 27.95
N LEU A 299 1.11 -0.45 28.19
CA LEU A 299 0.05 0.47 27.76
C LEU A 299 0.00 0.64 26.22
N LEU A 300 1.13 0.56 25.52
CA LEU A 300 1.14 0.63 24.05
C LEU A 300 0.61 -0.65 23.41
N ASP A 301 0.85 -1.81 24.02
CA ASP A 301 0.24 -3.08 23.62
C ASP A 301 -1.28 -3.08 23.87
N GLU A 302 -1.75 -2.54 25.01
CA GLU A 302 -3.20 -2.36 25.26
C GLU A 302 -3.83 -1.42 24.21
N ALA A 303 -3.16 -0.30 23.91
CA ALA A 303 -3.63 0.66 22.90
C ALA A 303 -3.66 0.07 21.48
N GLU A 304 -2.64 -0.70 21.08
CA GLU A 304 -2.60 -1.40 19.79
C GLU A 304 -3.66 -2.51 19.68
N SER A 305 -3.88 -3.27 20.75
CA SER A 305 -4.91 -4.30 20.81
C SER A 305 -6.31 -3.69 20.63
N LEU A 306 -6.62 -2.64 21.39
CA LEU A 306 -7.87 -1.90 21.26
C LEU A 306 -8.03 -1.28 19.88
N TYR A 307 -6.98 -0.67 19.34
CA TYR A 307 -6.97 -0.12 17.98
C TYR A 307 -7.34 -1.17 16.92
N THR A 308 -6.69 -2.33 16.98
CA THR A 308 -6.85 -3.44 16.02
C THR A 308 -8.25 -4.08 16.11
N SER A 309 -8.94 -3.94 17.24
CA SER A 309 -10.29 -4.47 17.46
C SER A 309 -11.44 -3.63 16.84
N MET A 310 -11.17 -2.40 16.37
CA MET A 310 -12.23 -1.48 15.94
C MET A 310 -12.74 -1.79 14.53
N VAL A 311 -14.08 -1.80 14.36
CA VAL A 311 -14.72 -2.04 13.06
C VAL A 311 -14.46 -0.87 12.10
N ASP A 312 -13.91 -1.19 10.93
CA ASP A 312 -13.47 -0.16 10.00
C ASP A 312 -14.65 0.58 9.35
N THR A 313 -14.54 1.90 9.31
CA THR A 313 -15.59 2.85 8.93
C THR A 313 -14.97 4.03 8.19
N ASP A 314 -15.44 4.30 6.97
CA ASP A 314 -14.84 5.23 5.98
C ASP A 314 -14.52 6.64 6.49
N SER A 315 -15.24 7.14 7.51
CA SER A 315 -15.11 8.51 8.02
C SER A 315 -14.05 8.71 9.10
N GLU A 316 -13.47 7.64 9.64
CA GLU A 316 -12.54 7.72 10.79
C GLU A 316 -11.14 7.12 10.50
N SER A 317 -10.95 6.51 9.31
CA SER A 317 -9.72 5.80 8.92
C SER A 317 -8.42 6.60 9.16
N GLU A 318 -8.38 7.89 8.82
CA GLU A 318 -7.14 8.69 8.92
C GLU A 318 -6.77 9.11 10.34
N ILE A 319 -7.76 9.34 11.22
CA ILE A 319 -7.48 9.61 12.65
C ILE A 319 -7.02 8.31 13.32
N ARG A 320 -7.61 7.17 12.92
CA ARG A 320 -7.15 5.84 13.32
C ARG A 320 -5.69 5.59 12.89
N LYS A 321 -5.38 5.63 11.59
CA LYS A 321 -4.01 5.42 11.05
C LYS A 321 -2.96 6.27 11.76
N ARG A 322 -3.21 7.58 11.90
CA ARG A 322 -2.30 8.49 12.59
C ARG A 322 -2.08 8.09 14.05
N GLY A 323 -3.15 7.73 14.77
CA GLY A 323 -3.06 7.25 16.14
C GLY A 323 -2.25 5.96 16.28
N TYR A 324 -2.31 5.06 15.30
CA TYR A 324 -1.53 3.82 15.29
C TYR A 324 -0.06 4.04 14.92
N SER A 325 0.24 4.87 13.90
CA SER A 325 1.61 5.30 13.61
C SER A 325 2.25 5.98 14.85
N ALA A 326 1.49 6.80 15.57
CA ALA A 326 1.94 7.45 16.80
C ALA A 326 2.26 6.46 17.95
N ILE A 327 1.57 5.31 18.03
CA ILE A 327 1.89 4.21 18.96
C ILE A 327 3.23 3.58 18.56
N LEU A 328 3.38 3.17 17.29
CA LEU A 328 4.59 2.51 16.77
C LEU A 328 5.83 3.42 16.90
N SER A 329 5.70 4.72 16.65
CA SER A 329 6.78 5.69 16.82
C SER A 329 7.22 5.87 18.27
N LEU A 330 6.30 5.72 19.24
CA LEU A 330 6.66 5.70 20.66
C LEU A 330 7.28 4.36 21.07
N LYS A 331 6.79 3.23 20.55
CA LYS A 331 7.44 1.91 20.74
C LYS A 331 8.89 1.94 20.25
N GLY A 332 9.13 2.41 19.03
CA GLY A 332 10.47 2.57 18.45
C GLY A 332 11.38 3.47 19.30
N TYR A 333 10.85 4.57 19.85
CA TYR A 333 11.59 5.41 20.80
C TYR A 333 11.94 4.67 22.10
N ILE A 334 11.01 3.91 22.69
CA ILE A 334 11.25 3.17 23.94
C ILE A 334 12.31 2.10 23.71
N LEU A 335 12.22 1.35 22.62
CA LEU A 335 13.17 0.31 22.23
C LEU A 335 14.59 0.91 22.00
N GLU A 336 14.69 2.08 21.37
CA GLU A 336 15.93 2.86 21.26
C GLU A 336 16.49 3.31 22.64
N LYS A 337 15.68 3.38 23.71
CA LYS A 337 16.12 3.74 25.07
C LYS A 337 16.49 2.53 25.94
N VAL A 338 16.06 1.31 25.58
CA VAL A 338 16.48 0.05 26.22
C VAL A 338 17.54 -0.71 25.40
N GLU A 339 18.11 -0.06 24.39
CA GLU A 339 19.15 -0.57 23.48
C GLU A 339 18.73 -1.76 22.58
N ASP A 340 17.42 -2.02 22.44
CA ASP A 340 16.86 -2.94 21.44
C ASP A 340 16.72 -2.23 20.09
N TYR A 341 17.86 -2.07 19.42
CA TYR A 341 17.94 -1.31 18.18
C TYR A 341 17.24 -1.98 17.00
N ASP A 342 17.14 -3.32 16.98
CA ASP A 342 16.51 -4.07 15.89
C ASP A 342 14.99 -3.95 15.91
N GLU A 343 14.35 -4.20 17.05
CA GLU A 343 12.90 -4.01 17.18
C GLU A 343 12.53 -2.52 17.09
N ALA A 344 13.41 -1.60 17.55
CA ALA A 344 13.26 -0.16 17.32
C ALA A 344 13.21 0.20 15.83
N LYS A 345 14.14 -0.33 15.01
CA LYS A 345 14.14 -0.14 13.55
C LYS A 345 12.87 -0.68 12.90
N ILE A 346 12.33 -1.81 13.38
CA ILE A 346 11.08 -2.39 12.86
C ILE A 346 9.90 -1.44 13.13
N ASN A 347 9.70 -1.03 14.39
CA ASN A 347 8.60 -0.16 14.79
C ASN A 347 8.67 1.21 14.08
N TYR A 348 9.87 1.81 14.00
CA TYR A 348 10.09 3.05 13.24
C TYR A 348 9.80 2.91 11.74
N LYS A 349 10.18 1.79 11.09
CA LYS A 349 9.85 1.54 9.67
C LYS A 349 8.34 1.37 9.45
N GLN A 350 7.65 0.67 10.34
CA GLN A 350 6.20 0.47 10.26
C GLN A 350 5.43 1.78 10.44
N ALA A 351 5.86 2.65 11.36
CA ALA A 351 5.28 3.97 11.54
C ALA A 351 5.35 4.82 10.25
N LEU A 352 6.52 4.86 9.60
CA LEU A 352 6.72 5.60 8.33
C LEU A 352 5.92 5.03 7.15
N LEU A 353 5.63 3.73 7.15
CA LEU A 353 4.75 3.09 6.15
C LEU A 353 3.29 3.55 6.28
N ILE A 354 2.87 3.99 7.47
CA ILE A 354 1.52 4.49 7.75
C ILE A 354 1.46 6.03 7.64
N ASN A 355 2.54 6.72 8.01
CA ASN A 355 2.67 8.16 7.95
C ASN A 355 4.11 8.55 7.56
N GLU A 356 4.33 8.91 6.30
CA GLU A 356 5.67 9.29 5.79
C GLU A 356 6.22 10.58 6.44
N ALA A 357 5.38 11.38 7.12
CA ALA A 357 5.70 12.71 7.64
C ALA A 357 6.06 12.75 9.14
N GLU A 358 6.91 11.83 9.62
CA GLU A 358 7.35 11.73 11.02
C GLU A 358 8.86 12.00 11.18
N PRO A 359 9.29 13.27 11.32
CA PRO A 359 10.71 13.65 11.29
C PRO A 359 11.55 13.09 12.45
N GLU A 360 10.97 12.89 13.63
CA GLU A 360 11.60 12.30 14.80
C GLU A 360 11.88 10.79 14.66
N VAL A 361 11.06 10.10 13.84
CA VAL A 361 11.27 8.69 13.47
C VAL A 361 12.44 8.57 12.49
N VAL A 362 12.48 9.45 11.49
CA VAL A 362 13.61 9.59 10.57
C VAL A 362 14.90 9.94 11.34
N GLU A 363 14.82 10.77 12.38
CA GLU A 363 15.96 11.08 13.24
C GLU A 363 16.32 9.92 14.19
N GLY A 364 15.36 9.12 14.65
CA GLY A 364 15.59 7.89 15.41
C GLY A 364 16.39 6.85 14.62
N LEU A 365 15.98 6.59 13.38
CA LEU A 365 16.71 5.71 12.47
C LEU A 365 18.15 6.19 12.21
N LYS A 366 18.39 7.52 12.11
CA LYS A 366 19.76 8.08 12.04
C LYS A 366 20.56 7.89 13.32
N ARG A 367 19.95 8.04 14.51
CA ARG A 367 20.62 7.80 15.79
C ARG A 367 21.09 6.35 15.88
N ILE A 368 20.22 5.40 15.54
CA ILE A 368 20.55 3.97 15.52
C ILE A 368 21.70 3.68 14.55
N ALA A 369 21.62 4.14 13.29
CA ALA A 369 22.68 3.93 12.30
C ALA A 369 24.04 4.50 12.75
N ASN A 370 24.07 5.63 13.46
CA ASN A 370 25.30 6.18 14.04
C ASN A 370 25.82 5.34 15.21
N ILE A 371 24.95 4.74 16.03
CA ILE A 371 25.34 3.83 17.12
C ILE A 371 25.96 2.55 16.55
N GLU A 372 25.35 1.95 15.53
CA GLU A 372 25.87 0.77 14.81
C GLU A 372 27.29 1.03 14.27
N ILE A 373 27.51 2.20 13.66
CA ILE A 373 28.83 2.64 13.16
C ILE A 373 29.85 2.81 14.30
N GLU A 374 29.45 3.28 15.48
CA GLU A 374 30.35 3.44 16.65
C GLU A 374 30.59 2.14 17.43
N LEU A 375 29.73 1.13 17.27
CA LEU A 375 29.95 -0.23 17.77
C LEU A 375 30.98 -0.96 16.90
N ALA A 376 30.83 -0.95 15.57
CA ALA A 376 31.75 -1.59 14.63
C ALA A 376 33.20 -1.07 14.72
N LYS A 377 33.41 0.19 15.12
CA LYS A 377 34.74 0.81 15.34
C LYS A 377 35.47 0.33 16.60
N LYS A 378 34.79 -0.36 17.52
CA LYS A 378 35.37 -0.80 18.81
C LYS A 378 35.78 -2.27 18.81
N ASP A 379 35.61 -2.97 17.69
CA ASP A 379 35.82 -4.41 17.63
C ASP A 379 37.30 -4.81 17.80
N LYS A 380 37.49 -5.91 18.52
CA LYS A 380 38.77 -6.56 18.86
C LYS A 380 38.66 -8.09 18.76
N ILE A 381 37.53 -8.59 18.29
CA ILE A 381 37.32 -10.00 17.98
C ILE A 381 38.12 -10.30 16.70
N ALA A 382 38.61 -11.53 16.54
CA ALA A 382 39.28 -11.94 15.32
C ALA A 382 38.25 -12.44 14.30
N PRO A 383 38.41 -12.12 12.99
CA PRO A 383 37.46 -12.53 11.96
C PRO A 383 37.28 -14.05 11.92
N THR A 384 36.04 -14.50 11.80
CA THR A 384 35.69 -15.93 11.76
C THR A 384 35.79 -16.51 10.34
N LEU A 385 36.02 -17.83 10.25
CA LEU A 385 36.17 -18.56 9.00
C LEU A 385 35.42 -19.90 9.02
N GLU A 386 34.52 -20.10 8.06
CA GLU A 386 33.93 -21.39 7.75
C GLU A 386 34.47 -21.89 6.39
N ILE A 387 35.08 -23.08 6.34
CA ILE A 387 35.53 -23.70 5.09
C ILE A 387 34.45 -24.65 4.56
N LEU A 388 33.90 -24.29 3.40
CA LEU A 388 32.86 -25.04 2.69
C LEU A 388 33.45 -26.07 1.72
N GLU A 389 34.60 -25.78 1.11
CA GLU A 389 35.35 -26.73 0.29
C GLU A 389 36.87 -26.57 0.51
N PRO A 390 37.63 -27.67 0.72
CA PRO A 390 37.17 -29.05 0.95
C PRO A 390 36.48 -29.20 2.31
N LEU A 391 35.56 -30.15 2.45
CA LEU A 391 34.85 -30.41 3.71
C LEU A 391 35.81 -30.91 4.81
N ILE A 392 35.97 -30.11 5.87
CA ILE A 392 36.87 -30.44 7.01
C ILE A 392 36.06 -30.99 8.18
N ASN A 393 35.94 -32.32 8.27
CA ASN A 393 35.29 -32.97 9.40
C ASN A 393 36.16 -32.85 10.68
N SER A 394 35.70 -32.06 11.65
CA SER A 394 36.37 -31.93 12.94
C SER A 394 36.40 -33.28 13.69
N ARG A 395 37.59 -33.67 14.18
CA ARG A 395 37.91 -34.90 14.95
C ARG A 395 38.27 -36.20 14.18
N SER A 396 38.93 -36.10 13.02
CA SER A 396 39.88 -37.16 12.61
C SER A 396 40.99 -36.64 11.69
N ILE A 397 42.26 -36.97 11.99
CA ILE A 397 43.38 -36.72 11.08
C ILE A 397 43.37 -37.80 9.99
N SER A 398 42.62 -37.54 8.92
CA SER A 398 42.63 -38.32 7.69
C SER A 398 42.38 -37.41 6.50
N ILE A 399 43.49 -36.75 6.13
CA ILE A 399 43.82 -36.16 4.81
C ILE A 399 42.94 -36.72 3.68
N GLY A 400 42.42 -35.82 2.84
CA GLY A 400 41.33 -36.08 1.90
C GLY A 400 41.60 -37.08 0.77
N GLU A 401 40.55 -37.29 -0.03
CA GLU A 401 40.52 -38.14 -1.22
C GLU A 401 41.76 -37.93 -2.12
N ASP A 402 42.37 -39.02 -2.58
CA ASP A 402 43.61 -38.99 -3.37
C ASP A 402 43.40 -38.37 -4.76
N LYS A 403 43.41 -37.03 -4.84
CA LYS A 403 43.27 -36.31 -6.11
C LYS A 403 44.50 -36.51 -7.00
N ILE A 404 44.30 -36.35 -8.31
CA ILE A 404 45.36 -36.56 -9.30
C ILE A 404 46.29 -35.34 -9.33
N ALA A 405 47.60 -35.55 -9.25
CA ALA A 405 48.59 -34.50 -9.38
C ALA A 405 48.45 -33.74 -10.72
N GLY A 406 48.44 -32.41 -10.68
CA GLY A 406 48.14 -31.54 -11.83
C GLY A 406 46.67 -31.12 -11.96
N ALA A 407 45.77 -31.65 -11.12
CA ALA A 407 44.44 -31.07 -10.94
C ALA A 407 44.52 -29.71 -10.20
N LYS A 408 43.42 -28.96 -10.19
CA LYS A 408 43.23 -27.80 -9.30
C LYS A 408 42.21 -28.12 -8.21
N GLN A 409 42.44 -27.61 -7.00
CA GLN A 409 41.45 -27.60 -5.92
C GLN A 409 40.78 -26.23 -5.86
N SER A 410 39.45 -26.20 -5.67
CA SER A 410 38.78 -24.98 -5.22
C SER A 410 38.78 -24.93 -3.69
N ILE A 411 39.27 -23.84 -3.11
CA ILE A 411 39.09 -23.55 -1.69
C ILE A 411 38.00 -22.50 -1.58
N ARG A 412 36.93 -22.84 -0.86
CA ARG A 412 35.73 -22.01 -0.70
C ARG A 412 35.38 -21.86 0.76
N GLY A 413 34.93 -20.68 1.14
CA GLY A 413 34.49 -20.44 2.51
C GLY A 413 33.71 -19.14 2.69
N ILE A 414 33.32 -18.89 3.92
CA ILE A 414 32.73 -17.64 4.38
C ILE A 414 33.67 -17.06 5.45
N ALA A 415 34.12 -15.83 5.23
CA ALA A 415 34.85 -15.02 6.18
C ALA A 415 33.90 -13.97 6.76
N SER A 416 33.71 -13.96 8.08
CA SER A 416 32.68 -13.11 8.73
C SER A 416 33.23 -12.37 9.95
N ASP A 417 32.94 -11.07 10.02
CA ASP A 417 33.35 -10.16 11.09
C ASP A 417 32.39 -8.96 11.15
N ALA A 418 32.13 -8.41 12.35
CA ALA A 418 31.19 -7.30 12.52
C ALA A 418 31.73 -5.94 12.02
N SER A 419 33.06 -5.78 11.93
CA SER A 419 33.70 -4.65 11.25
C SER A 419 33.84 -4.87 9.74
N GLY A 420 33.65 -6.10 9.27
CA GLY A 420 33.79 -6.52 7.88
C GLY A 420 35.21 -6.91 7.50
N ILE A 421 35.34 -7.78 6.48
CA ILE A 421 36.62 -8.32 6.04
C ILE A 421 37.36 -7.34 5.12
N ARG A 422 38.62 -7.07 5.43
CA ARG A 422 39.49 -6.13 4.70
C ARG A 422 40.38 -6.82 3.67
N THR A 423 40.99 -7.94 4.04
CA THR A 423 41.82 -8.78 3.14
C THR A 423 41.72 -10.24 3.53
N LEU A 424 41.69 -11.13 2.53
CA LEU A 424 41.89 -12.56 2.71
C LEU A 424 43.04 -13.01 1.80
N GLN A 425 43.95 -13.82 2.32
CA GLN A 425 45.11 -14.33 1.58
C GLN A 425 45.25 -15.83 1.75
N ILE A 426 45.57 -16.55 0.68
CA ILE A 426 45.91 -17.98 0.74
C ILE A 426 47.33 -18.18 0.21
N ASN A 427 48.21 -18.76 1.03
CA ASN A 427 49.65 -18.88 0.76
C ASN A 427 50.27 -17.55 0.25
N ASN A 428 49.97 -16.45 0.95
CA ASN A 428 50.39 -15.08 0.65
C ASN A 428 49.89 -14.50 -0.69
N THR A 429 48.94 -15.16 -1.37
CA THR A 429 48.24 -14.62 -2.53
C THR A 429 46.89 -14.06 -2.09
N GLU A 430 46.60 -12.80 -2.40
CA GLU A 430 45.34 -12.16 -2.05
C GLU A 430 44.16 -12.74 -2.86
N VAL A 431 43.05 -13.00 -2.17
CA VAL A 431 41.83 -13.59 -2.72
C VAL A 431 40.68 -12.60 -2.46
N LYS A 432 39.89 -12.33 -3.51
CA LYS A 432 38.75 -11.42 -3.41
C LYS A 432 37.66 -12.04 -2.52
N VAL A 433 37.21 -11.28 -1.53
CA VAL A 433 36.03 -11.57 -0.72
C VAL A 433 34.84 -10.77 -1.27
N GLU A 434 33.64 -11.36 -1.25
CA GLU A 434 32.39 -10.72 -1.63
C GLU A 434 31.70 -10.04 -0.43
N SER A 435 30.70 -9.19 -0.68
CA SER A 435 30.02 -8.40 0.36
C SER A 435 29.18 -9.22 1.36
N ASN A 436 29.07 -10.54 1.14
CA ASN A 436 28.46 -11.53 2.03
C ASN A 436 29.50 -12.38 2.78
N GLY A 437 30.80 -12.04 2.67
CA GLY A 437 31.91 -12.81 3.25
C GLY A 437 32.39 -14.01 2.42
N TYR A 438 31.74 -14.33 1.29
CA TYR A 438 32.14 -15.48 0.46
C TYR A 438 33.49 -15.24 -0.24
N PHE A 439 34.29 -16.30 -0.38
CA PHE A 439 35.49 -16.31 -1.22
C PHE A 439 35.68 -17.66 -1.93
N GLU A 440 36.32 -17.62 -3.10
CA GLU A 440 36.77 -18.81 -3.84
C GLU A 440 38.19 -18.60 -4.40
N ALA A 441 39.05 -19.62 -4.25
CA ALA A 441 40.39 -19.66 -4.84
C ALA A 441 40.68 -21.03 -5.49
N LEU A 442 41.05 -21.03 -6.78
CA LEU A 442 41.30 -22.24 -7.57
C LEU A 442 42.81 -22.51 -7.73
N LEU A 443 43.37 -23.31 -6.82
CA LEU A 443 44.81 -23.49 -6.62
C LEU A 443 45.33 -24.83 -7.21
N PRO A 444 46.58 -24.89 -7.72
CA PRO A 444 47.14 -26.10 -8.32
C PRO A 444 47.56 -27.14 -7.27
N ILE A 445 47.25 -28.42 -7.50
CA ILE A 445 47.63 -29.55 -6.64
C ILE A 445 48.89 -30.23 -7.19
N ASN A 446 49.97 -30.24 -6.41
CA ASN A 446 51.21 -30.95 -6.71
C ASN A 446 51.15 -32.40 -6.17
N GLU A 447 52.03 -33.28 -6.64
CA GLU A 447 52.17 -34.63 -6.07
C GLU A 447 52.71 -34.57 -4.63
N GLY A 448 52.16 -35.39 -3.73
CA GLY A 448 52.47 -35.33 -2.30
C GLY A 448 51.48 -34.47 -1.50
N ASP A 449 51.95 -33.87 -0.41
CA ASP A 449 51.14 -33.08 0.53
C ASP A 449 51.15 -31.59 0.18
N ASN A 450 49.96 -31.00 0.04
CA ASN A 450 49.74 -29.60 -0.32
C ASN A 450 49.06 -28.89 0.86
N ASN A 451 49.71 -27.87 1.41
CA ASN A 451 49.19 -27.07 2.51
C ASN A 451 48.80 -25.67 2.02
N TYR A 452 47.63 -25.21 2.45
CA TYR A 452 47.08 -23.90 2.11
C TYR A 452 46.77 -23.15 3.40
N ILE A 453 47.64 -22.18 3.73
CA ILE A 453 47.49 -21.31 4.89
C ILE A 453 46.59 -20.15 4.48
N ILE A 454 45.47 -19.97 5.19
CA ILE A 454 44.46 -18.94 4.93
C ILE A 454 44.59 -17.89 6.04
N ASN A 455 44.96 -16.67 5.68
CA ASN A 455 45.02 -15.53 6.58
C ASN A 455 43.86 -14.57 6.27
N ILE A 456 43.15 -14.12 7.30
CA ILE A 456 42.06 -13.16 7.19
C ILE A 456 42.39 -11.96 8.07
N THR A 457 42.08 -10.76 7.59
CA THR A 457 42.20 -9.53 8.36
C THR A 457 40.92 -8.72 8.20
N ASP A 458 40.36 -8.27 9.32
CA ASP A 458 39.18 -7.41 9.37
C ASP A 458 39.54 -5.93 9.08
N ASN A 459 38.55 -5.04 9.10
CA ASN A 459 38.78 -3.61 8.91
C ASN A 459 39.53 -2.96 10.10
N ASN A 460 39.41 -3.51 11.31
CA ASN A 460 40.10 -3.03 12.51
C ASN A 460 41.54 -3.57 12.65
N SER A 461 42.00 -4.42 11.72
CA SER A 461 43.29 -5.10 11.66
C SER A 461 43.51 -6.23 12.69
N ASN A 462 42.45 -6.84 13.22
CA ASN A 462 42.50 -8.15 13.87
C ASN A 462 42.71 -9.26 12.82
N ILE A 463 43.40 -10.34 13.19
CA ILE A 463 43.84 -11.38 12.25
C ILE A 463 43.42 -12.77 12.74
N ALA A 464 42.93 -13.60 11.82
CA ALA A 464 42.76 -15.04 12.00
C ALA A 464 43.56 -15.83 10.94
N THR A 465 44.03 -17.03 11.31
CA THR A 465 44.82 -17.91 10.45
C THR A 465 44.34 -19.35 10.58
N GLU A 466 44.05 -19.99 9.44
CA GLU A 466 43.68 -21.41 9.34
C GLU A 466 44.58 -22.16 8.34
N THR A 467 44.54 -23.48 8.33
CA THR A 467 45.35 -24.30 7.39
C THR A 467 44.63 -25.53 6.87
N VAL A 468 44.58 -25.66 5.55
CA VAL A 468 43.94 -26.78 4.83
C VAL A 468 45.03 -27.67 4.19
N SER A 469 44.98 -28.98 4.44
CA SER A 469 45.98 -29.96 3.94
C SER A 469 45.35 -31.02 3.05
N ILE A 470 45.91 -31.23 1.85
CA ILE A 470 45.38 -32.15 0.81
C ILE A 470 46.52 -32.96 0.18
N LYS A 471 46.32 -34.27 -0.04
CA LYS A 471 47.33 -35.17 -0.62
C LYS A 471 46.92 -35.66 -2.01
N ALA A 472 47.90 -35.86 -2.89
CA ALA A 472 47.66 -36.27 -4.28
C ALA A 472 48.60 -37.38 -4.77
N ARG A 473 48.15 -38.15 -5.78
CA ARG A 473 48.89 -39.27 -6.41
C ARG A 473 48.99 -39.09 -7.94
N GLY A 474 50.03 -39.66 -8.55
CA GLY A 474 50.15 -39.78 -10.01
C GLY A 474 49.19 -40.79 -10.67
N ALA A 475 48.82 -40.55 -11.94
CA ALA A 475 47.79 -41.30 -12.67
C ALA A 475 48.32 -42.26 -13.77
N LYS A 476 47.44 -43.18 -14.23
CA LYS A 476 47.62 -44.02 -15.44
C LYS A 476 46.44 -43.82 -16.39
N ILE A 477 46.68 -43.96 -17.70
CA ILE A 477 45.79 -43.50 -18.78
C ILE A 477 45.24 -44.69 -19.60
N ASN A 478 44.01 -44.59 -20.13
CA ASN A 478 43.59 -45.29 -21.36
C ASN A 478 42.46 -44.53 -22.10
N LYS A 479 42.29 -44.82 -23.41
CA LYS A 479 41.36 -44.17 -24.37
C LYS A 479 39.97 -44.89 -24.40
N ALA A 480 38.91 -44.49 -25.13
CA ALA A 480 38.69 -43.47 -26.18
C ALA A 480 37.30 -42.77 -25.95
N VAL A 481 36.46 -42.23 -26.88
CA VAL A 481 36.20 -42.34 -28.34
C VAL A 481 35.79 -40.94 -28.90
N ASP A 482 35.72 -40.78 -30.23
CA ASP A 482 35.39 -39.54 -30.98
C ASP A 482 33.92 -39.04 -30.94
N SER A 483 33.78 -37.77 -31.34
CA SER A 483 32.53 -37.00 -31.53
C SER A 483 31.94 -37.05 -32.94
N THR A 484 30.65 -36.74 -33.09
CA THR A 484 30.05 -36.24 -34.34
C THR A 484 29.22 -34.98 -34.11
N ASN A 485 29.42 -33.96 -34.97
CA ASN A 485 28.66 -32.71 -34.97
C ASN A 485 27.54 -32.75 -36.01
N THR A 486 26.37 -32.17 -35.69
CA THR A 486 25.43 -31.62 -36.68
C THR A 486 24.91 -30.29 -36.17
N SER A 487 25.18 -29.22 -36.92
CA SER A 487 24.67 -27.87 -36.67
C SER A 487 23.42 -27.60 -37.49
N ASP A 488 22.39 -27.01 -36.88
CA ASP A 488 21.40 -26.21 -37.57
C ASP A 488 20.97 -25.06 -36.64
N GLY A 489 20.66 -23.90 -37.20
CA GLY A 489 20.57 -22.66 -36.43
C GLY A 489 19.30 -21.85 -36.69
N ASN A 490 18.73 -21.30 -35.61
CA ASN A 490 18.08 -20.00 -35.64
C ASN A 490 18.11 -19.34 -34.25
N THR A 491 18.18 -18.02 -34.24
CA THR A 491 18.68 -17.22 -33.11
C THR A 491 17.72 -17.08 -31.92
N LEU A 492 18.04 -17.78 -30.83
CA LEU A 492 17.94 -17.26 -29.46
C LEU A 492 19.38 -17.14 -28.94
N THR A 493 19.85 -15.92 -28.66
CA THR A 493 21.30 -15.62 -28.61
C THR A 493 21.95 -15.59 -27.22
N GLU A 494 21.21 -15.94 -26.16
CA GLU A 494 21.77 -16.26 -24.84
C GLU A 494 21.24 -17.63 -24.40
N GLU A 495 22.04 -18.42 -23.68
CA GLU A 495 21.54 -19.66 -23.06
C GLU A 495 20.60 -19.33 -21.88
N PRO A 496 19.56 -20.13 -21.62
CA PRO A 496 18.60 -19.86 -20.55
C PRO A 496 19.25 -20.00 -19.17
N VAL A 497 19.28 -18.91 -18.41
CA VAL A 497 19.87 -18.89 -17.06
C VAL A 497 18.85 -19.38 -16.04
N TYR A 498 19.29 -20.17 -15.06
CA TYR A 498 18.43 -20.77 -14.02
C TYR A 498 18.83 -20.29 -12.64
N HIS A 499 17.91 -19.59 -11.99
CA HIS A 499 18.02 -19.09 -10.62
C HIS A 499 17.01 -19.77 -9.71
N ALA A 500 17.34 -19.86 -8.42
CA ALA A 500 16.36 -20.27 -7.44
C ALA A 500 16.41 -19.43 -6.16
N ILE A 501 15.31 -19.44 -5.42
CA ILE A 501 15.23 -19.06 -4.01
C ILE A 501 14.66 -20.29 -3.31
N LEU A 502 15.41 -20.86 -2.37
CA LEU A 502 14.99 -22.03 -1.61
C LEU A 502 14.79 -21.62 -0.15
N ILE A 503 13.58 -21.82 0.37
CA ILE A 503 13.14 -21.31 1.67
C ILE A 503 12.80 -22.50 2.58
N ALA A 504 13.32 -22.48 3.80
CA ALA A 504 13.13 -23.50 4.83
C ALA A 504 12.71 -22.87 6.17
N GLU A 505 11.41 -22.83 6.44
CA GLU A 505 10.87 -22.33 7.71
C GLU A 505 10.86 -23.46 8.76
N SER A 506 12.02 -23.65 9.42
CA SER A 506 12.20 -24.70 10.43
C SER A 506 11.94 -24.20 11.86
N GLU A 507 12.16 -22.91 12.13
CA GLU A 507 12.12 -22.31 13.47
C GLU A 507 11.20 -21.08 13.45
N TYR A 508 10.45 -20.87 14.53
CA TYR A 508 9.43 -19.81 14.64
C TYR A 508 9.60 -19.10 15.98
N LYS A 509 9.45 -17.77 16.00
CA LYS A 509 9.59 -16.90 17.18
C LYS A 509 8.41 -17.03 18.16
N ASP A 510 7.24 -17.42 17.65
CA ASP A 510 6.06 -17.73 18.47
C ASP A 510 6.06 -19.22 18.84
N GLU A 511 6.26 -19.51 20.14
CA GLU A 511 6.30 -20.88 20.68
C GLU A 511 5.03 -21.70 20.43
N SER A 512 3.90 -21.05 20.09
CA SER A 512 2.66 -21.75 19.71
C SER A 512 2.68 -22.31 18.28
N ILE A 513 3.66 -21.92 17.45
CA ILE A 513 3.91 -22.49 16.12
C ILE A 513 5.02 -23.54 16.24
N SER A 514 4.65 -24.82 16.15
CA SER A 514 5.59 -25.92 16.35
C SER A 514 6.70 -25.95 15.29
N SER A 515 7.97 -25.82 15.71
CA SER A 515 9.16 -25.93 14.87
C SER A 515 9.20 -27.26 14.09
N LEU A 516 9.83 -27.24 12.90
CA LEU A 516 9.86 -28.35 11.95
C LEU A 516 11.30 -28.78 11.65
N ALA A 517 11.62 -30.06 11.84
CA ALA A 517 12.97 -30.59 11.55
C ALA A 517 13.20 -30.90 10.05
N GLY A 518 12.13 -31.00 9.26
CA GLY A 518 12.15 -31.36 7.84
C GLY A 518 12.65 -30.28 6.87
N PRO A 519 12.17 -29.02 6.92
CA PRO A 519 12.39 -28.04 5.85
C PRO A 519 13.85 -27.78 5.47
N ALA A 520 14.76 -27.62 6.43
CA ALA A 520 16.19 -27.42 6.14
C ALA A 520 16.82 -28.64 5.43
N LYS A 521 16.41 -29.85 5.81
CA LYS A 521 16.82 -31.12 5.19
C LYS A 521 16.28 -31.24 3.76
N ASP A 522 15.03 -30.83 3.53
CA ASP A 522 14.40 -30.89 2.21
C ASP A 522 14.88 -29.80 1.25
N MET A 523 15.13 -28.58 1.74
CA MET A 523 15.85 -27.53 1.01
C MET A 523 17.23 -28.01 0.55
N ALA A 524 18.02 -28.63 1.44
CA ALA A 524 19.36 -29.13 1.09
C ALA A 524 19.32 -30.22 0.00
N LYS A 525 18.37 -31.17 0.08
CA LYS A 525 18.16 -32.17 -0.99
C LYS A 525 17.77 -31.52 -2.32
N VAL A 526 16.89 -30.52 -2.31
CA VAL A 526 16.47 -29.79 -3.52
C VAL A 526 17.64 -29.00 -4.11
N TYR A 527 18.44 -28.32 -3.29
CA TYR A 527 19.67 -27.65 -3.71
C TYR A 527 20.63 -28.60 -4.43
N SER A 528 21.00 -29.71 -3.79
CA SER A 528 21.88 -30.75 -4.38
C SER A 528 21.33 -31.26 -5.70
N LEU A 529 20.04 -31.56 -5.76
CA LEU A 529 19.37 -32.05 -6.97
C LEU A 529 19.42 -31.06 -8.14
N LEU A 530 19.15 -29.77 -7.88
CA LEU A 530 19.19 -28.71 -8.88
C LEU A 530 20.62 -28.47 -9.39
N VAL A 531 21.61 -28.43 -8.50
CA VAL A 531 23.02 -28.18 -8.84
C VAL A 531 23.68 -29.39 -9.50
N GLU A 532 23.45 -30.61 -9.02
CA GLU A 532 24.12 -31.80 -9.53
C GLU A 532 23.50 -32.36 -10.81
N LYS A 533 22.15 -32.29 -10.95
CA LYS A 533 21.43 -32.98 -12.04
C LYS A 533 20.79 -32.03 -13.04
N TYR A 534 20.66 -30.74 -12.74
CA TYR A 534 20.00 -29.77 -13.62
C TYR A 534 20.86 -28.53 -13.85
N SER A 535 20.47 -27.68 -14.80
CA SER A 535 21.29 -26.58 -15.32
C SER A 535 21.28 -25.32 -14.43
N PHE A 536 21.07 -25.49 -13.12
CA PHE A 536 21.25 -24.44 -12.13
C PHE A 536 22.73 -24.35 -11.75
N LEU A 537 23.18 -23.14 -11.39
CA LEU A 537 24.53 -22.87 -10.91
C LEU A 537 24.44 -22.42 -9.44
N PRO A 538 25.36 -22.82 -8.54
CA PRO A 538 25.33 -22.46 -7.12
C PRO A 538 25.11 -20.97 -6.85
N GLU A 539 25.86 -20.11 -7.53
CA GLU A 539 25.82 -18.64 -7.43
C GLU A 539 24.47 -18.02 -7.84
N ASN A 540 23.66 -18.76 -8.60
CA ASN A 540 22.33 -18.32 -9.00
C ASN A 540 21.24 -18.70 -7.98
N ILE A 541 21.54 -19.55 -6.98
CA ILE A 541 20.60 -20.03 -5.97
C ILE A 541 20.79 -19.28 -4.65
N VAL A 542 19.71 -18.69 -4.13
CA VAL A 542 19.64 -18.14 -2.77
C VAL A 542 19.03 -19.21 -1.84
N GLN A 543 19.54 -19.34 -0.63
CA GLN A 543 18.99 -20.20 0.42
C GLN A 543 18.63 -19.36 1.64
N LEU A 544 17.37 -19.45 2.08
CA LEU A 544 16.85 -18.76 3.27
C LEU A 544 16.43 -19.80 4.32
N LYS A 545 17.00 -19.71 5.52
CA LYS A 545 16.67 -20.55 6.67
C LYS A 545 15.94 -19.70 7.69
N SER A 546 14.69 -20.04 8.01
CA SER A 546 13.81 -19.33 8.94
C SER A 546 13.82 -17.78 8.79
N PRO A 547 13.70 -17.20 7.57
CA PRO A 547 13.68 -15.75 7.37
C PRO A 547 12.46 -15.08 8.00
N GLY A 548 12.57 -13.78 8.32
CA GLY A 548 11.40 -12.98 8.69
C GLY A 548 10.53 -12.66 7.49
N ARG A 549 9.28 -12.24 7.74
CA ARG A 549 8.28 -11.86 6.74
C ARG A 549 8.81 -10.85 5.73
N ILE A 550 9.55 -9.87 6.23
CA ILE A 550 10.12 -8.78 5.43
C ILE A 550 11.30 -9.30 4.60
N ASP A 551 12.22 -10.06 5.21
CA ASP A 551 13.43 -10.56 4.53
C ASP A 551 13.08 -11.51 3.37
N LEU A 552 12.08 -12.38 3.59
CA LEU A 552 11.55 -13.30 2.59
C LEU A 552 10.97 -12.55 1.40
N LEU A 553 10.09 -11.57 1.65
CA LEU A 553 9.47 -10.76 0.58
C LEU A 553 10.49 -9.85 -0.11
N GLU A 554 11.42 -9.23 0.63
CA GLU A 554 12.46 -8.37 0.06
C GLU A 554 13.36 -9.17 -0.89
N GLU A 555 13.84 -10.36 -0.49
CA GLU A 555 14.71 -11.17 -1.36
C GLU A 555 13.95 -11.71 -2.59
N ILE A 556 12.67 -12.09 -2.47
CA ILE A 556 11.84 -12.43 -3.64
C ILE A 556 11.73 -11.23 -4.59
N ILE A 557 11.42 -10.03 -4.09
CA ILE A 557 11.28 -8.80 -4.90
C ILE A 557 12.61 -8.42 -5.56
N LYS A 558 13.69 -8.40 -4.78
CA LYS A 558 15.07 -8.05 -5.17
C LYS A 558 15.59 -9.00 -6.24
N LYS A 559 15.48 -10.31 -6.02
CA LYS A 559 15.85 -11.33 -7.00
C LYS A 559 14.97 -11.18 -8.24
N SER A 560 13.65 -11.13 -8.11
CA SER A 560 12.71 -11.03 -9.24
C SER A 560 12.94 -9.81 -10.14
N LYS A 561 13.37 -8.67 -9.58
CA LYS A 561 13.73 -7.44 -10.31
C LYS A 561 15.13 -7.49 -10.95
N SER A 562 16.03 -8.34 -10.45
CA SER A 562 17.41 -8.46 -10.95
C SER A 562 17.55 -9.29 -12.23
N LEU A 563 16.51 -10.04 -12.60
CA LEU A 563 16.51 -10.97 -13.73
C LEU A 563 16.41 -10.28 -15.10
N LYS A 564 16.71 -11.03 -16.16
CA LYS A 564 16.52 -10.71 -17.58
C LYS A 564 15.36 -11.50 -18.19
N GLU A 565 15.01 -11.17 -19.44
CA GLU A 565 13.96 -11.88 -20.19
C GLU A 565 14.27 -13.35 -20.56
N ASN A 566 15.51 -13.81 -20.45
CA ASN A 566 15.90 -15.19 -20.74
C ASN A 566 16.06 -16.06 -19.48
N ASP A 567 15.92 -15.42 -18.31
CA ASP A 567 16.18 -16.04 -17.01
C ASP A 567 14.94 -16.77 -16.51
N ASN A 568 15.16 -17.78 -15.67
CA ASN A 568 14.14 -18.71 -15.17
C ASN A 568 14.25 -18.78 -13.65
N LEU A 569 13.16 -18.53 -12.92
CA LEU A 569 13.15 -18.47 -11.46
C LEU A 569 12.34 -19.62 -10.85
N LEU A 570 13.01 -20.43 -10.04
CA LEU A 570 12.36 -21.42 -9.17
C LEU A 570 12.29 -20.86 -7.75
N ILE A 571 11.08 -20.64 -7.23
CA ILE A 571 10.88 -20.36 -5.80
C ILE A 571 10.43 -21.67 -5.15
N PHE A 572 11.21 -22.18 -4.21
CA PHE A 572 10.89 -23.36 -3.42
C PHE A 572 10.63 -22.95 -1.97
N TYR A 573 9.54 -23.43 -1.38
CA TYR A 573 9.22 -23.21 0.02
C TYR A 573 8.85 -24.54 0.69
N ALA A 574 9.49 -24.85 1.80
CA ALA A 574 9.09 -25.87 2.76
C ALA A 574 8.89 -25.21 4.14
N GLY A 575 7.76 -25.49 4.80
CA GLY A 575 7.40 -24.81 6.03
C GLY A 575 5.90 -24.89 6.34
N HIS A 576 5.45 -24.22 7.40
CA HIS A 576 4.02 -24.13 7.69
C HIS A 576 3.27 -23.23 6.70
N GLY A 577 1.97 -23.49 6.61
CA GLY A 577 0.99 -22.63 5.99
C GLY A 577 -0.35 -22.74 6.72
N VAL A 578 -1.25 -21.80 6.50
CA VAL A 578 -2.56 -21.74 7.16
C VAL A 578 -3.66 -21.33 6.19
N MET A 579 -4.86 -21.85 6.38
CA MET A 579 -6.06 -21.48 5.62
C MET A 579 -7.03 -20.72 6.53
N ILE A 580 -7.54 -19.60 6.04
CA ILE A 580 -8.54 -18.80 6.74
C ILE A 580 -9.83 -18.78 5.93
N ASN A 581 -10.95 -19.11 6.58
CA ASN A 581 -12.27 -19.13 5.97
C ASN A 581 -12.91 -17.74 6.05
N LYS A 582 -13.05 -17.06 4.91
CA LYS A 582 -13.78 -15.79 4.81
C LYS A 582 -15.29 -16.02 4.73
N ALA A 583 -16.07 -15.07 5.22
CA ALA A 583 -17.54 -15.13 5.38
C ALA A 583 -18.37 -15.49 4.13
N ASN A 584 -17.77 -15.52 2.95
CA ASN A 584 -18.40 -15.87 1.67
C ASN A 584 -18.03 -17.31 1.21
N ASN A 585 -17.70 -18.22 2.13
CA ASN A 585 -17.16 -19.56 1.86
C ASN A 585 -15.94 -19.55 0.92
N LYS A 586 -15.08 -18.52 1.04
CA LYS A 586 -13.77 -18.49 0.39
C LYS A 586 -12.70 -18.96 1.37
N GLU A 587 -12.11 -20.11 1.07
CA GLU A 587 -10.82 -20.54 1.61
C GLU A 587 -9.72 -19.62 1.06
N GLU A 588 -8.82 -19.10 1.91
CA GLU A 588 -7.64 -18.32 1.49
C GLU A 588 -6.39 -18.84 2.20
N GLY A 589 -5.34 -19.14 1.44
CA GLY A 589 -4.08 -19.71 1.95
C GLY A 589 -3.00 -18.66 2.23
N PHE A 590 -2.20 -18.92 3.25
CA PHE A 590 -1.08 -18.08 3.69
C PHE A 590 0.16 -18.95 4.01
N LEU A 591 1.35 -18.39 3.83
CA LEU A 591 2.61 -18.94 4.33
C LEU A 591 2.96 -18.30 5.69
N LEU A 592 3.62 -19.07 6.56
CA LEU A 592 4.10 -18.63 7.87
C LEU A 592 5.62 -18.44 7.84
N PRO A 593 6.15 -17.21 7.77
CA PRO A 593 7.57 -16.94 8.02
C PRO A 593 7.94 -17.16 9.50
N SER A 594 9.23 -17.15 9.84
CA SER A 594 9.69 -17.41 11.21
C SER A 594 9.20 -16.41 12.26
N ASP A 595 8.85 -15.19 11.86
CA ASP A 595 8.29 -14.13 12.72
C ASP A 595 6.75 -14.07 12.72
N ALA A 596 6.08 -15.06 12.13
CA ALA A 596 4.64 -15.24 12.25
C ALA A 596 4.21 -15.41 13.72
N LYS A 597 3.06 -14.81 14.08
CA LYS A 597 2.41 -14.96 15.39
C LYS A 597 1.03 -15.58 15.22
N LEU A 598 0.70 -16.61 16.00
CA LEU A 598 -0.49 -17.44 15.78
C LEU A 598 -1.78 -16.65 16.05
N GLY A 599 -2.58 -16.51 15.00
CA GLY A 599 -3.82 -15.71 14.98
C GLY A 599 -3.64 -14.28 14.44
N LEU A 600 -2.40 -13.77 14.38
CA LEU A 600 -2.11 -12.44 13.84
C LEU A 600 -1.92 -12.51 12.32
N VAL A 601 -3.02 -12.46 11.58
CA VAL A 601 -3.06 -12.66 10.11
C VAL A 601 -2.13 -11.71 9.34
N SER A 602 -1.87 -10.50 9.85
CA SER A 602 -0.93 -9.53 9.27
C SER A 602 0.53 -9.99 9.31
N SER A 603 0.91 -10.86 10.25
CA SER A 603 2.26 -11.47 10.31
C SER A 603 2.48 -12.54 9.24
N TYR A 604 1.41 -13.06 8.63
CA TYR A 604 1.49 -14.10 7.59
C TYR A 604 1.69 -13.48 6.21
N ILE A 605 2.14 -14.30 5.24
CA ILE A 605 2.27 -13.89 3.84
C ILE A 605 1.10 -14.47 3.03
N LYS A 606 0.24 -13.60 2.48
CA LYS A 606 -0.86 -14.01 1.58
C LYS A 606 -0.35 -14.20 0.14
N GLY A 607 -1.00 -15.05 -0.65
CA GLY A 607 -0.57 -15.29 -2.04
C GLY A 607 -0.69 -14.09 -3.00
N ASP A 608 -1.59 -13.13 -2.71
CA ASP A 608 -1.64 -11.86 -3.46
C ASP A 608 -0.31 -11.07 -3.29
N GLU A 609 0.33 -11.06 -2.10
CA GLU A 609 1.66 -10.41 -1.90
C GLU A 609 2.78 -11.13 -2.68
N LEU A 610 2.72 -12.47 -2.77
CA LEU A 610 3.64 -13.25 -3.60
C LEU A 610 3.41 -13.03 -5.10
N THR A 611 2.20 -12.62 -5.50
CA THR A 611 1.88 -12.22 -6.88
C THR A 611 2.48 -10.85 -7.18
N ASP A 612 2.23 -9.86 -6.32
CA ASP A 612 2.78 -8.50 -6.44
C ASP A 612 4.33 -8.53 -6.48
N ALA A 613 4.94 -9.41 -5.68
CA ALA A 613 6.40 -9.57 -5.61
C ALA A 613 7.06 -10.10 -6.90
N ILE A 614 6.31 -10.83 -7.74
CA ILE A 614 6.82 -11.43 -8.99
C ILE A 614 6.23 -10.81 -10.27
N GLU A 615 5.15 -10.02 -10.17
CA GLU A 615 4.46 -9.41 -11.33
C GLU A 615 5.43 -8.64 -12.23
N ALA A 616 6.24 -7.77 -11.64
CA ALA A 616 7.20 -6.93 -12.35
C ALA A 616 8.45 -7.69 -12.86
N SER A 617 8.54 -9.01 -12.66
CA SER A 617 9.73 -9.77 -13.07
C SER A 617 9.78 -9.96 -14.59
N PRO A 618 10.89 -9.62 -15.26
CA PRO A 618 11.04 -9.80 -16.70
C PRO A 618 11.22 -11.27 -17.11
N ALA A 619 11.57 -12.16 -16.17
CA ALA A 619 11.91 -13.57 -16.36
C ALA A 619 10.99 -14.34 -17.32
N ARG A 620 11.55 -15.27 -18.09
CA ARG A 620 10.81 -16.12 -19.06
C ARG A 620 9.77 -16.96 -18.33
N HIS A 621 10.20 -17.73 -17.33
CA HIS A 621 9.32 -18.57 -16.53
C HIS A 621 9.61 -18.42 -15.03
N ILE A 622 8.55 -18.40 -14.24
CA ILE A 622 8.59 -18.48 -12.78
C ILE A 622 7.77 -19.69 -12.35
N LEU A 623 8.38 -20.56 -11.53
CA LEU A 623 7.74 -21.72 -10.94
C LEU A 623 7.82 -21.62 -9.42
N PHE A 624 6.67 -21.58 -8.76
CA PHE A 624 6.58 -21.71 -7.31
C PHE A 624 6.35 -23.18 -6.96
N ILE A 625 7.22 -23.81 -6.17
CA ILE A 625 7.01 -25.16 -5.63
C ILE A 625 6.83 -25.02 -4.11
N ALA A 626 5.64 -25.36 -3.63
CA ALA A 626 5.26 -25.20 -2.24
C ALA A 626 4.96 -26.54 -1.57
N ASP A 627 5.74 -26.86 -0.54
CA ASP A 627 5.47 -27.94 0.40
C ASP A 627 5.05 -27.36 1.74
N ALA A 628 3.85 -26.79 1.73
CA ALA A 628 3.21 -26.17 2.87
C ALA A 628 1.73 -26.48 2.87
N CYS A 629 1.12 -26.44 4.06
CA CYS A 629 -0.32 -26.62 4.24
C CYS A 629 -1.07 -25.59 3.38
N PHE A 630 -2.11 -26.03 2.68
CA PHE A 630 -3.01 -25.16 1.92
C PHE A 630 -2.37 -24.35 0.77
N ALA A 631 -1.12 -24.63 0.40
CA ALA A 631 -0.39 -23.85 -0.60
C ALA A 631 -1.09 -23.77 -1.98
N GLY A 632 -1.88 -24.77 -2.34
CA GLY A 632 -2.73 -24.74 -3.53
C GLY A 632 -3.80 -23.62 -3.55
N THR A 633 -4.05 -22.98 -2.41
CA THR A 633 -4.98 -21.83 -2.24
C THR A 633 -4.28 -20.49 -2.04
N LEU A 634 -2.94 -20.43 -2.19
CA LEU A 634 -2.20 -19.16 -2.21
C LEU A 634 -2.62 -18.31 -3.42
N PHE A 635 -2.52 -18.88 -4.62
CA PHE A 635 -2.77 -18.17 -5.86
C PHE A 635 -4.15 -18.50 -6.44
N ARG A 636 -4.82 -17.49 -6.98
CA ARG A 636 -6.05 -17.68 -7.79
C ARG A 636 -5.66 -18.39 -9.08
N SER A 637 -6.42 -19.41 -9.48
CA SER A 637 -6.03 -20.36 -10.53
C SER A 637 -7.13 -20.60 -11.57
N ILE A 638 -6.71 -21.04 -12.77
CA ILE A 638 -7.60 -21.55 -13.83
C ILE A 638 -7.14 -22.97 -14.18
N SER A 639 -8.03 -23.95 -14.09
CA SER A 639 -7.73 -25.34 -14.47
C SER A 639 -7.75 -25.51 -16.00
N ASN A 640 -6.65 -25.99 -16.60
CA ASN A 640 -6.55 -26.38 -18.00
C ASN A 640 -5.56 -27.56 -18.15
N GLU A 641 -5.77 -28.42 -19.15
CA GLU A 641 -4.87 -29.53 -19.52
C GLU A 641 -4.67 -29.54 -21.05
N ALA A 642 -3.42 -29.52 -21.55
CA ALA A 642 -3.07 -29.84 -22.94
C ALA A 642 -1.54 -30.04 -23.14
N PRO A 643 -1.10 -31.08 -23.89
CA PRO A 643 0.32 -31.35 -24.22
C PRO A 643 0.72 -30.74 -25.59
N ALA A 644 1.96 -30.78 -26.11
CA ALA A 644 3.10 -31.66 -25.77
C ALA A 644 4.53 -31.12 -26.02
N SER A 645 4.73 -30.21 -26.99
CA SER A 645 6.06 -29.91 -27.58
C SER A 645 6.95 -29.07 -26.66
N VAL A 646 8.06 -29.64 -26.16
CA VAL A 646 8.90 -29.01 -25.12
C VAL A 646 9.65 -27.75 -25.60
N SER A 647 9.97 -27.64 -26.89
CA SER A 647 10.58 -26.43 -27.48
C SER A 647 9.55 -25.35 -27.81
N GLU A 648 8.34 -25.73 -28.21
CA GLU A 648 7.23 -24.80 -28.45
C GLU A 648 6.74 -24.17 -27.13
N ALA A 649 6.64 -25.00 -26.07
CA ALA A 649 6.15 -24.64 -24.74
C ALA A 649 7.03 -23.62 -23.97
N TYR A 650 8.26 -23.36 -24.44
CA TYR A 650 9.20 -22.42 -23.82
C TYR A 650 9.00 -20.96 -24.30
N LYS A 651 8.22 -20.74 -25.36
CA LYS A 651 8.13 -19.44 -26.05
C LYS A 651 7.46 -18.34 -25.21
N ASP A 652 6.28 -18.66 -24.67
CA ASP A 652 5.43 -17.71 -23.94
C ASP A 652 5.83 -17.59 -22.45
N LYS A 653 5.56 -16.44 -21.81
CA LYS A 653 5.94 -16.27 -20.40
C LYS A 653 5.09 -17.15 -19.49
N SER A 654 5.69 -17.71 -18.44
CA SER A 654 4.98 -18.54 -17.46
C SER A 654 5.13 -18.06 -16.04
N ARG A 655 4.07 -18.19 -15.25
CA ARG A 655 4.01 -17.99 -13.79
C ARG A 655 3.05 -19.05 -13.23
N LYS A 656 3.60 -20.20 -12.78
CA LYS A 656 2.83 -21.37 -12.34
C LYS A 656 3.20 -21.80 -10.91
N ILE A 657 2.24 -22.31 -10.14
CA ILE A 657 2.47 -22.96 -8.85
C ILE A 657 2.32 -24.47 -8.98
N MET A 658 3.19 -25.23 -8.31
CA MET A 658 3.08 -26.65 -8.00
C MET A 658 2.98 -26.82 -6.48
N SER A 659 2.07 -27.65 -5.97
CA SER A 659 1.99 -27.95 -4.53
C SER A 659 1.49 -29.35 -4.19
N SER A 660 1.80 -29.79 -2.96
CA SER A 660 1.41 -31.08 -2.37
C SER A 660 -0.10 -31.28 -2.21
N GLY A 661 -0.90 -30.20 -2.31
CA GLY A 661 -2.36 -30.23 -2.15
C GLY A 661 -2.86 -30.52 -0.72
N ASN A 662 -1.97 -30.50 0.28
CA ASN A 662 -2.29 -30.85 1.66
C ASN A 662 -3.29 -29.85 2.30
N ARG A 663 -4.32 -30.36 2.98
CA ARG A 663 -5.33 -29.60 3.76
C ARG A 663 -5.10 -29.69 5.29
N THR A 664 -3.92 -30.16 5.70
CA THR A 664 -3.51 -30.37 7.09
C THR A 664 -2.02 -30.04 7.25
N VAL A 665 -1.49 -30.12 8.48
CA VAL A 665 -0.05 -29.93 8.77
C VAL A 665 0.79 -30.87 7.89
N VAL A 666 1.93 -30.39 7.36
CA VAL A 666 2.89 -31.22 6.62
C VAL A 666 3.69 -32.06 7.63
N PRO A 667 3.78 -33.39 7.49
CA PRO A 667 4.56 -34.23 8.40
C PRO A 667 6.08 -34.03 8.19
N ASP A 668 6.87 -34.28 9.24
CA ASP A 668 8.33 -34.02 9.29
C ASP A 668 9.17 -34.62 8.16
N GLU A 669 8.68 -35.70 7.52
CA GLU A 669 9.21 -36.19 6.25
C GLU A 669 8.13 -36.10 5.17
N SER A 670 8.21 -35.06 4.34
CA SER A 670 7.21 -34.81 3.32
C SER A 670 7.21 -35.89 2.22
N PRO A 671 6.07 -36.57 1.99
CA PRO A 671 5.95 -37.49 0.88
C PRO A 671 6.09 -36.77 -0.47
N PHE A 672 5.62 -35.51 -0.57
CA PHE A 672 5.65 -34.76 -1.83
C PHE A 672 7.09 -34.52 -2.29
N ILE A 673 7.95 -34.10 -1.37
CA ILE A 673 9.37 -33.88 -1.64
C ILE A 673 10.08 -35.19 -2.02
N ALA A 674 9.79 -36.30 -1.32
CA ALA A 674 10.37 -37.61 -1.65
C ALA A 674 9.96 -38.11 -3.05
N TYR A 675 8.70 -37.93 -3.45
CA TYR A 675 8.23 -38.28 -4.79
C TYR A 675 8.79 -37.34 -5.87
N LEU A 676 8.86 -36.03 -5.60
CA LEU A 676 9.42 -35.02 -6.50
C LEU A 676 10.90 -35.29 -6.80
N GLN A 677 11.69 -35.59 -5.76
CA GLN A 677 13.09 -36.01 -5.90
C GLN A 677 13.23 -37.31 -6.70
N THR A 678 12.37 -38.29 -6.42
CA THR A 678 12.33 -39.57 -7.16
C THR A 678 12.03 -39.34 -8.65
N ALA A 679 11.12 -38.43 -8.98
CA ALA A 679 10.80 -38.05 -10.36
C ALA A 679 11.99 -37.37 -11.06
N PHE A 680 12.62 -36.38 -10.42
CA PHE A 680 13.78 -35.68 -10.95
C PHE A 680 15.01 -36.58 -11.17
N LEU A 681 15.25 -37.54 -10.26
CA LEU A 681 16.35 -38.50 -10.34
C LEU A 681 16.10 -39.58 -11.40
N ASN A 682 14.86 -40.05 -11.55
CA ASN A 682 14.48 -41.03 -12.58
C ASN A 682 14.34 -40.41 -13.98
N ASN A 683 14.35 -39.09 -14.12
CA ASN A 683 14.24 -38.42 -15.41
C ASN A 683 15.48 -38.69 -16.30
N LYS A 684 15.22 -39.29 -17.45
CA LYS A 684 16.21 -39.57 -18.51
C LYS A 684 16.13 -38.58 -19.70
N ARG A 685 15.21 -37.61 -19.67
CA ARG A 685 15.06 -36.59 -20.72
C ARG A 685 15.99 -35.42 -20.46
N LYS A 686 16.70 -34.96 -21.50
CA LYS A 686 17.51 -33.74 -21.47
C LYS A 686 16.68 -32.50 -21.11
N PHE A 687 15.43 -32.45 -21.58
CA PHE A 687 14.47 -31.40 -21.31
C PHE A 687 13.16 -32.02 -20.78
N ILE A 688 12.62 -31.49 -19.68
CA ILE A 688 11.32 -31.90 -19.13
C ILE A 688 10.57 -30.68 -18.59
N THR A 689 9.28 -30.53 -18.89
CA THR A 689 8.47 -29.46 -18.28
C THR A 689 8.14 -29.81 -16.83
N ALA A 690 7.92 -28.82 -15.97
CA ALA A 690 7.47 -29.02 -14.59
C ALA A 690 6.20 -29.89 -14.48
N GLU A 691 5.31 -29.76 -15.48
CA GLU A 691 4.09 -30.56 -15.63
C GLU A 691 4.36 -32.01 -16.03
N GLN A 692 5.26 -32.23 -17.00
CA GLN A 692 5.67 -33.58 -17.39
C GLN A 692 6.35 -34.31 -16.23
N LEU A 693 7.14 -33.59 -15.44
CA LEU A 693 7.77 -34.09 -14.22
C LEU A 693 6.72 -34.48 -13.18
N LEU A 694 5.76 -33.60 -12.88
CA LEU A 694 4.65 -33.89 -11.96
C LEU A 694 3.89 -35.16 -12.37
N ASN A 695 3.56 -35.26 -13.65
CA ASN A 695 2.78 -36.36 -14.20
C ASN A 695 3.53 -37.72 -14.14
N THR A 696 4.85 -37.77 -13.85
CA THR A 696 5.51 -39.06 -13.58
C THR A 696 5.19 -39.64 -12.20
N PHE A 697 4.64 -38.85 -11.27
CA PHE A 697 4.36 -39.29 -9.90
C PHE A 697 2.98 -38.92 -9.35
N LYS A 698 2.22 -38.04 -10.03
CA LYS A 698 0.88 -37.56 -9.63
C LYS A 698 -0.07 -38.68 -9.21
N GLU A 699 -0.18 -39.74 -10.00
CA GLU A 699 -1.04 -40.91 -9.72
C GLU A 699 -0.57 -41.65 -8.46
N ALA A 700 0.68 -42.13 -8.43
CA ALA A 700 1.25 -42.87 -7.31
C ALA A 700 1.28 -42.08 -5.97
N TYR A 701 1.45 -40.76 -6.03
CA TYR A 701 1.31 -39.88 -4.87
C TYR A 701 -0.15 -39.80 -4.40
N THR A 702 -1.09 -39.57 -5.31
CA THR A 702 -2.53 -39.44 -5.00
C THR A 702 -3.08 -40.74 -4.41
N ASP A 703 -2.64 -41.90 -4.91
CA ASP A 703 -3.05 -43.19 -4.34
C ASP A 703 -2.51 -43.43 -2.93
N LYS A 704 -1.23 -43.10 -2.69
CA LYS A 704 -0.58 -43.34 -1.38
C LYS A 704 -1.02 -42.35 -0.31
N THR A 705 -1.25 -41.08 -0.67
CA THR A 705 -1.55 -40.00 0.29
C THR A 705 -3.02 -39.61 0.37
N ARG A 706 -3.82 -39.93 -0.66
CA ARG A 706 -5.17 -39.39 -0.89
C ARG A 706 -5.24 -37.88 -1.05
N LEU A 707 -4.11 -37.21 -1.32
CA LEU A 707 -4.01 -35.80 -1.63
C LEU A 707 -3.83 -35.58 -3.15
N ASN A 708 -4.60 -34.64 -3.71
CA ASN A 708 -4.50 -34.27 -5.12
C ASN A 708 -3.42 -33.21 -5.32
N LEU A 709 -2.31 -33.55 -6.00
CA LEU A 709 -1.30 -32.56 -6.38
C LEU A 709 -1.89 -31.49 -7.29
N GLN A 710 -1.50 -30.24 -7.06
CA GLN A 710 -1.95 -29.10 -7.84
C GLN A 710 -0.83 -28.56 -8.71
N TYR A 711 -1.16 -28.19 -9.95
CA TYR A 711 -0.29 -27.45 -10.85
C TYR A 711 -1.14 -26.48 -11.66
N ASN A 712 -0.96 -25.18 -11.39
CA ASN A 712 -1.92 -24.14 -11.77
C ASN A 712 -1.20 -22.89 -12.31
N PRO A 713 -1.75 -22.21 -13.33
CA PRO A 713 -1.35 -20.85 -13.69
C PRO A 713 -1.76 -19.86 -12.60
N ILE A 714 -0.90 -18.87 -12.33
CA ILE A 714 -1.20 -17.73 -11.47
C ILE A 714 -2.05 -16.75 -12.29
N LEU A 715 -3.29 -16.52 -11.85
CA LEU A 715 -4.29 -15.70 -12.54
C LEU A 715 -3.76 -14.29 -12.84
N GLY A 716 -3.82 -13.88 -14.10
CA GLY A 716 -3.37 -12.57 -14.57
C GLY A 716 -1.90 -12.50 -15.01
N LEU A 717 -1.04 -13.44 -14.57
CA LEU A 717 0.40 -13.41 -14.86
C LEU A 717 0.86 -14.47 -15.89
N ASP A 718 0.27 -15.66 -15.91
CA ASP A 718 0.67 -16.73 -16.85
C ASP A 718 0.17 -16.49 -18.28
N GLN A 719 1.02 -16.68 -19.29
CA GLN A 719 0.69 -16.54 -20.71
C GLN A 719 0.58 -17.90 -21.44
N GLY A 720 0.54 -19.01 -20.71
CA GLY A 720 0.40 -20.36 -21.26
C GLY A 720 1.69 -21.18 -21.29
N GLY A 721 2.87 -20.55 -21.32
CA GLY A 721 4.17 -21.23 -21.41
C GLY A 721 4.48 -22.18 -20.24
N HIS A 722 5.58 -22.93 -20.28
CA HIS A 722 5.91 -23.93 -19.27
C HIS A 722 7.37 -23.82 -18.80
N PHE A 723 7.58 -23.82 -17.48
CA PHE A 723 8.93 -23.95 -16.91
C PHE A 723 9.57 -25.29 -17.33
N VAL A 724 10.73 -25.23 -18.00
CA VAL A 724 11.49 -26.40 -18.47
C VAL A 724 12.72 -26.59 -17.59
N PHE A 725 12.90 -27.81 -17.08
CA PHE A 725 14.13 -28.25 -16.42
C PHE A 725 15.07 -28.88 -17.46
N ILE A 726 16.28 -28.32 -17.60
CA ILE A 726 17.33 -28.84 -18.47
C ILE A 726 18.29 -29.69 -17.64
N ARG A 727 18.39 -30.98 -17.94
CA ARG A 727 19.27 -31.92 -17.24
C ARG A 727 20.74 -31.68 -17.62
N LYS A 728 21.64 -31.78 -16.65
CA LYS A 728 23.07 -32.03 -16.92
C LYS A 728 23.21 -33.45 -17.49
N ASP A 729 24.21 -33.66 -18.35
CA ASP A 729 24.37 -34.91 -19.10
C ASP A 729 24.92 -36.04 -18.22
#